data_AF-A0A6G1L525-F1
#
_entry.id   AF-A0A6G1L525-F1
#
_cell.length_a   1.000
_cell.length_b   1.000
_cell.length_c   1.000
_cell.angle_alpha   90.00
_cell.angle_beta   90.00
_cell.angle_gamma   90.00
#
_symmetry.space_group_name_H-M   'P 1'
#
loop_
_entity.id
_entity.type
_entity.pdbx_description
1 polymer ?
#
loop_
_entity_poly.entity_id
_entity_poly.type
_entity_poly.pdbx_seq_one_letter_code
_entity_poly.pdbx_strand_id
1 'polypeptide(L)'
;MPQENKKRGRRMKRKHGEGEDDPVVGDAGTSKRKKFADGEQETKNANLVSIEGEGEDMDDAYPPMERAFFGMLDEEEQEYFKRADDVLEANAFGDNEERNLFLTNVYREAEGKELKIAQSQSCSRLMEKLIQLSNAQQLKQLFQAFSGNFIHLCSHRFASHCCEALFLRAAPLASQELLAPASNGTAPIDEIYVTLENLFLHTLVELEGSVGYLMTDQYASHVLRVLLLVLSGEPLDQSTQKHILQSKRKEAITVEGSDSQDLEKSRAVPKSFMGALEKLIADSAAGLDTEKLRALATHPNGSPTLQLLLKIELTQFGKQRAKDQTSILRKLLPDNPITSDSGSAAFISSLVYDTVGSHLVEHIVTYAPGKTFKDLMRELFKERLSSFARNEIAAYVVCRILERMSKDDLYEAHEILISVAPSLLERNRTVVLRTLIERCVIRDVDTQVIAATIDNALQDADGFDVKKLLKFEQVQNDPNEHAPHDSVQSSATDTISQPQDRSSGTAQVHFNKLAQAMLLVPGPLSSLILDSLVKLDPQILLQMAKHPVICRTIQAALTTKNASIITRRKLIQHYYGHIGELALDKNGSHVVDCIWEGTHGLAFIRERIAEELAENELQLRESSCGRAVWKNWKMDLYKRRRQDWVKQSRVKASNDGFQSFSEIDKGKKLDGQAAKEPANGDSAVANGIKKTPLELARERHAKRKAEKASKEQKSVNKSSLLSAVKDSVVQFIRAADEDALFKSSGHGLQQPGQGPRANILEHHPPKKLQKLLDFSLPDQPQGKDGLLDIVEKVHQYSVNTWDQGFLDKLYASITPVGLAVDLLLSSLNTNVHVYQVSPVLTVMEKQTAKALATLFNLKGSYAGGVSQPGGSAANQTSMVIARNNLFPETKSEGYGGKKFVLFTSAHGHYSVEKAAQMFGFGSKAVHSVPVDEQGRMKPGELDRMIEESKQAGETPFYINATAGTTVLGSFDPLDEISGVAKKHGLWLHVDGSWGGPVIFSEKQRHKLKGSELADSITLCPHKMMNIPLTCTFLLAKDLREFHKGMTLPAGYLFHDDNDESAVDTATVEAHPNQEADVKEVWDLADLTPQCGRRGDALKLALSWIYYGTSGLAAYIDNAFDTAAYFASAVSVNAKFSLVSKNPPPCLQVVFYFAKEAEGGASGWRDRNTKRTAEITKALITRGFMIDYAPGEEGSFFRVVVNGQTTRGTVDGLLKAIEEVGDGLKL
;
A
#
# COMPACT_ATOMS: atom_id res chain seq x y z
N MET A 1 -4.57 19.81 57.89
CA MET A 1 -3.78 18.94 58.79
C MET A 1 -4.46 18.87 60.15
N PRO A 2 -4.26 17.81 60.93
CA PRO A 2 -4.00 16.39 60.59
C PRO A 2 -5.18 15.53 61.13
N GLN A 3 -5.24 14.19 61.25
CA GLN A 3 -4.35 13.02 61.20
C GLN A 3 -5.16 11.83 60.60
N GLU A 4 -4.66 10.61 60.35
CA GLU A 4 -3.41 10.08 59.77
C GLU A 4 -3.58 8.53 59.65
N ASN A 5 -2.70 7.83 58.92
CA ASN A 5 -2.34 6.40 59.08
C ASN A 5 -3.28 5.24 58.67
N LYS A 6 -2.88 4.57 57.56
CA LYS A 6 -2.40 3.15 57.46
C LYS A 6 -3.39 2.00 57.85
N LYS A 7 -3.37 0.78 57.27
CA LYS A 7 -2.35 0.03 56.50
C LYS A 7 -3.00 -1.16 55.72
N ARG A 8 -2.37 -1.66 54.65
CA ARG A 8 -2.63 -2.99 54.02
C ARG A 8 -1.57 -4.02 54.47
N GLY A 9 -1.87 -5.33 54.58
CA GLY A 9 -0.80 -6.34 54.79
C GLY A 9 -1.18 -7.84 54.96
N ARG A 10 -0.71 -8.68 54.01
CA ARG A 10 -0.21 -10.10 54.10
C ARG A 10 -0.99 -11.25 54.79
N ARG A 11 -1.66 -12.07 53.96
CA ARG A 11 -1.26 -13.45 53.50
C ARG A 11 -0.53 -14.45 54.45
N MET A 12 -1.19 -15.57 54.82
CA MET A 12 -0.73 -17.00 54.93
C MET A 12 -1.99 -17.92 55.06
N LYS A 13 -2.10 -19.23 54.79
CA LYS A 13 -1.25 -20.40 54.36
C LYS A 13 -0.91 -21.46 55.45
N ARG A 14 -1.40 -22.72 55.28
CA ARG A 14 -0.82 -23.98 55.82
C ARG A 14 -1.07 -25.21 54.88
N LYS A 15 -1.32 -26.44 55.39
CA LYS A 15 -1.46 -27.74 54.68
C LYS A 15 -2.24 -28.76 55.56
N HIS A 16 -2.55 -29.95 55.01
CA HIS A 16 -3.00 -31.25 55.58
C HIS A 16 -4.50 -31.60 55.44
N GLY A 17 -4.86 -32.87 55.16
CA GLY A 17 -3.99 -34.00 54.81
C GLY A 17 -4.67 -35.38 54.65
N GLU A 18 -3.94 -36.29 53.97
CA GLU A 18 -4.07 -37.77 53.90
C GLU A 18 -5.33 -38.40 53.22
N GLY A 19 -5.22 -39.52 52.47
CA GLY A 19 -4.02 -40.25 52.01
C GLY A 19 -4.33 -41.51 51.15
N GLU A 20 -3.31 -41.99 50.42
CA GLU A 20 -3.10 -43.35 49.84
C GLU A 20 -3.97 -43.80 48.63
N ASP A 21 -3.46 -44.43 47.55
CA ASP A 21 -2.14 -44.51 46.86
C ASP A 21 -2.32 -45.38 45.56
N ASP A 22 -1.48 -45.45 44.52
CA ASP A 22 -0.28 -44.68 44.09
C ASP A 22 -0.08 -44.65 42.53
N PRO A 23 0.31 -45.73 41.81
CA PRO A 23 1.55 -45.59 41.02
C PRO A 23 1.46 -45.11 39.55
N VAL A 24 2.15 -43.99 39.28
CA VAL A 24 3.34 -43.86 38.36
C VAL A 24 3.15 -44.22 36.86
N VAL A 25 3.55 -43.44 35.84
CA VAL A 25 4.42 -42.25 35.62
C VAL A 25 3.57 -41.17 34.87
N GLY A 26 3.54 -39.85 35.15
CA GLY A 26 4.58 -38.81 35.00
C GLY A 26 4.63 -38.24 33.54
N ASP A 27 4.66 -36.93 33.25
CA ASP A 27 4.75 -35.70 34.08
C ASP A 27 4.05 -34.46 33.40
N ALA A 28 4.21 -33.26 33.96
CA ALA A 28 3.59 -31.96 33.67
C ALA A 28 3.67 -31.40 32.20
N GLY A 29 2.87 -30.40 31.79
CA GLY A 29 1.83 -29.65 32.51
C GLY A 29 1.20 -28.43 31.78
N THR A 30 0.64 -27.51 32.59
CA THR A 30 -0.08 -26.24 32.26
C THR A 30 0.71 -25.20 31.43
N SER A 31 0.15 -24.19 30.73
CA SER A 31 -1.23 -23.75 30.33
C SER A 31 -1.15 -22.36 29.59
N LYS A 32 -2.27 -21.86 29.01
CA LYS A 32 -2.58 -20.44 28.59
C LYS A 32 -2.25 -19.91 27.17
N ARG A 33 -3.05 -20.34 26.19
CA ARG A 33 -3.97 -19.49 25.36
C ARG A 33 -3.68 -17.97 25.20
N LYS A 34 -3.32 -17.53 23.97
CA LYS A 34 -3.48 -16.21 23.27
C LYS A 34 -2.20 -15.91 22.46
N LYS A 35 -2.20 -15.27 21.29
CA LYS A 35 -3.25 -14.55 20.51
C LYS A 35 -2.85 -14.54 19.02
N PHE A 36 -3.78 -14.73 18.09
CA PHE A 36 -3.52 -14.59 16.63
C PHE A 36 -3.57 -13.12 16.16
N ALA A 37 -2.91 -12.87 15.02
CA ALA A 37 -3.03 -11.70 14.15
C ALA A 37 -3.11 -12.19 12.68
N ASP A 38 -3.56 -11.32 11.77
CA ASP A 38 -3.93 -11.70 10.40
C ASP A 38 -2.71 -11.87 9.46
N GLY A 39 -2.90 -12.64 8.38
CA GLY A 39 -1.90 -12.86 7.32
C GLY A 39 -2.52 -12.78 5.92
N GLU A 40 -1.79 -12.17 4.98
CA GLU A 40 -2.14 -12.09 3.56
C GLU A 40 -1.79 -13.41 2.83
N GLN A 41 -2.45 -13.71 1.71
CA GLN A 41 -2.37 -15.02 1.06
C GLN A 41 -1.58 -15.00 -0.26
N GLU A 42 -0.50 -15.78 -0.34
CA GLU A 42 0.32 -15.96 -1.55
C GLU A 42 -0.28 -16.97 -2.55
N THR A 43 0.09 -16.83 -3.83
CA THR A 43 -0.27 -17.75 -4.91
C THR A 43 0.78 -18.85 -5.09
N LYS A 44 0.43 -20.09 -4.79
CA LYS A 44 1.37 -21.22 -4.84
C LYS A 44 1.57 -21.83 -6.24
N ASN A 45 2.78 -22.34 -6.46
CA ASN A 45 3.26 -22.85 -7.75
C ASN A 45 3.86 -24.26 -7.57
N ALA A 46 3.45 -25.21 -8.41
CA ALA A 46 3.23 -26.61 -7.99
C ALA A 46 4.44 -27.54 -7.80
N ASN A 47 5.66 -27.02 -7.62
CA ASN A 47 6.92 -27.79 -7.68
C ASN A 47 7.93 -27.45 -6.56
N LEU A 48 7.41 -27.02 -5.41
CA LEU A 48 8.18 -26.80 -4.18
C LEU A 48 7.58 -27.67 -3.07
N VAL A 49 8.42 -28.29 -2.26
CA VAL A 49 8.00 -28.86 -0.98
C VAL A 49 7.56 -27.68 -0.11
N SER A 50 6.28 -27.65 0.22
CA SER A 50 5.76 -26.76 1.24
C SER A 50 6.20 -27.25 2.61
N ILE A 51 6.61 -26.32 3.46
CA ILE A 51 6.69 -26.58 4.90
C ILE A 51 5.25 -26.45 5.40
N GLU A 52 4.52 -27.57 5.45
CA GLU A 52 3.28 -27.69 6.22
C GLU A 52 3.65 -27.56 7.71
N GLY A 53 3.69 -26.33 8.20
CA GLY A 53 3.98 -25.97 9.59
C GLY A 53 3.10 -24.81 10.04
N GLU A 54 2.90 -24.70 11.35
CA GLU A 54 2.22 -23.56 11.98
C GLU A 54 3.19 -22.36 12.07
N GLY A 55 2.90 -21.36 12.91
CA GLY A 55 3.83 -20.25 13.19
C GLY A 55 5.01 -20.64 14.10
N GLU A 56 5.50 -21.88 13.97
CA GLU A 56 6.46 -22.58 14.84
C GLU A 56 7.45 -23.34 13.89
N ASP A 57 8.57 -23.89 14.39
CA ASP A 57 9.61 -24.62 13.59
C ASP A 57 10.57 -23.84 12.64
N MET A 58 10.59 -22.50 12.73
CA MET A 58 11.81 -21.70 12.47
C MET A 58 12.21 -20.83 13.68
N ASP A 59 11.24 -20.28 14.42
CA ASP A 59 11.50 -19.66 15.72
C ASP A 59 11.90 -20.71 16.79
N ASP A 60 11.40 -21.95 16.72
CA ASP A 60 11.81 -23.04 17.64
C ASP A 60 13.29 -23.44 17.52
N ALA A 61 14.00 -23.00 16.48
CA ALA A 61 15.44 -23.19 16.37
C ALA A 61 16.25 -22.24 17.28
N TYR A 62 15.69 -21.06 17.64
CA TYR A 62 16.38 -20.00 18.37
C TYR A 62 15.42 -19.30 19.34
N PRO A 63 15.63 -19.41 20.66
CA PRO A 63 14.62 -19.03 21.65
C PRO A 63 14.20 -17.56 21.54
N PRO A 64 12.91 -17.23 21.73
CA PRO A 64 12.39 -15.87 21.54
C PRO A 64 13.06 -14.90 22.50
N MET A 65 13.99 -14.10 21.97
CA MET A 65 14.79 -13.18 22.76
C MET A 65 13.91 -12.11 23.43
N GLU A 66 14.08 -11.94 24.74
CA GLU A 66 13.47 -10.82 25.45
C GLU A 66 13.95 -9.51 24.82
N ARG A 67 13.00 -8.62 24.49
CA ARG A 67 13.32 -7.33 23.88
C ARG A 67 13.99 -6.43 24.92
N ALA A 68 15.31 -6.33 24.86
CA ALA A 68 16.08 -5.45 25.72
C ALA A 68 15.60 -3.99 25.57
N PHE A 69 15.18 -3.43 26.70
CA PHE A 69 14.66 -2.06 26.82
C PHE A 69 15.66 -1.24 27.63
N PHE A 70 16.36 -0.33 26.95
CA PHE A 70 17.45 0.46 27.55
C PHE A 70 16.96 1.72 28.29
N GLY A 71 15.67 1.76 28.63
CA GLY A 71 14.99 2.93 29.17
C GLY A 71 14.47 3.87 28.08
N MET A 72 13.81 4.95 28.50
CA MET A 72 13.46 6.08 27.64
C MET A 72 14.37 7.26 27.95
N LEU A 73 14.46 8.19 27.01
CA LEU A 73 14.87 9.56 27.31
C LEU A 73 13.80 10.20 28.20
N ASP A 74 14.19 11.09 29.12
CA ASP A 74 13.22 11.96 29.79
C ASP A 74 12.85 13.17 28.91
N GLU A 75 11.96 14.04 29.40
CA GLU A 75 11.44 15.17 28.62
C GLU A 75 12.52 16.22 28.30
N GLU A 76 13.49 16.44 29.20
CA GLU A 76 14.61 17.38 28.99
C GLU A 76 15.63 16.79 28.00
N GLU A 77 15.98 15.51 28.18
CA GLU A 77 16.82 14.76 27.24
C GLU A 77 16.21 14.73 25.83
N GLN A 78 14.92 14.41 25.72
CA GLN A 78 14.22 14.29 24.43
C GLN A 78 14.10 15.64 23.72
N GLU A 79 13.83 16.73 24.45
CA GLU A 79 13.79 18.07 23.85
C GLU A 79 15.18 18.54 23.40
N TYR A 80 16.23 18.32 24.20
CA TYR A 80 17.60 18.66 23.83
C TYR A 80 18.02 17.98 22.52
N PHE A 81 17.83 16.66 22.42
CA PHE A 81 18.22 15.92 21.22
C PHE A 81 17.34 16.27 20.01
N LYS A 82 16.04 16.58 20.21
CA LYS A 82 15.21 17.07 19.09
C LYS A 82 15.72 18.42 18.56
N ARG A 83 15.97 19.40 19.43
CA ARG A 83 16.52 20.71 19.03
C ARG A 83 17.87 20.55 18.31
N ALA A 84 18.69 19.58 18.71
CA ALA A 84 19.95 19.28 18.04
C ALA A 84 19.75 18.67 16.63
N ASP A 85 18.71 17.87 16.43
CA ASP A 85 18.33 17.30 15.12
C ASP A 85 17.86 18.40 14.15
N ASP A 86 17.05 19.34 14.66
CA ASP A 86 16.53 20.51 13.94
C ASP A 86 17.69 21.45 13.51
N VAL A 87 18.64 21.74 14.40
CA VAL A 87 19.83 22.59 14.11
C VAL A 87 20.75 21.96 13.06
N LEU A 88 20.95 20.63 13.11
CA LEU A 88 21.74 19.92 12.09
C LEU A 88 21.03 19.83 10.73
N GLU A 89 19.69 19.87 10.70
CA GLU A 89 18.92 19.88 9.46
C GLU A 89 18.91 21.26 8.78
N ALA A 90 18.87 22.34 9.57
CA ALA A 90 18.98 23.71 9.07
C ALA A 90 20.39 24.07 8.56
N ASN A 91 21.43 23.32 8.98
CA ASN A 91 22.85 23.52 8.65
C ASN A 91 23.37 24.98 8.78
N ALA A 92 22.75 25.78 9.66
CA ALA A 92 22.94 27.22 9.77
C ALA A 92 24.20 27.65 10.57
N PHE A 93 25.32 26.95 10.35
CA PHE A 93 26.60 27.21 10.99
C PHE A 93 27.42 28.26 10.21
N GLY A 94 28.13 29.15 10.91
CA GLY A 94 29.01 30.14 10.29
C GLY A 94 30.24 29.53 9.63
N ASP A 95 30.79 28.45 10.21
CA ASP A 95 31.89 27.67 9.66
C ASP A 95 31.91 26.21 10.16
N ASN A 96 32.93 25.45 9.74
CA ASN A 96 33.10 24.05 10.14
C ASN A 96 33.63 23.88 11.58
N GLU A 97 34.30 24.87 12.17
CA GLU A 97 34.81 24.79 13.54
C GLU A 97 33.66 24.96 14.55
N GLU A 98 32.74 25.90 14.30
CA GLU A 98 31.51 26.06 15.06
C GLU A 98 30.65 24.78 15.03
N ARG A 99 30.48 24.17 13.84
CA ARG A 99 29.77 22.90 13.69
C ARG A 99 30.44 21.74 14.44
N ASN A 100 31.77 21.66 14.42
CA ASN A 100 32.52 20.65 15.16
C ASN A 100 32.42 20.85 16.69
N LEU A 101 32.42 22.09 17.16
CA LEU A 101 32.20 22.43 18.57
C LEU A 101 30.77 22.10 19.01
N PHE A 102 29.77 22.36 18.17
CA PHE A 102 28.38 21.96 18.41
C PHE A 102 28.26 20.44 18.54
N LEU A 103 28.76 19.68 17.55
CA LEU A 103 28.78 18.21 17.57
C LEU A 103 29.46 17.67 18.83
N THR A 104 30.59 18.25 19.24
CA THR A 104 31.31 17.84 20.46
C THR A 104 30.46 17.99 21.73
N ASN A 105 29.63 19.03 21.82
CA ASN A 105 28.70 19.19 22.96
C ASN A 105 27.54 18.18 22.90
N VAL A 106 26.99 17.88 21.72
CA VAL A 106 25.94 16.86 21.56
C VAL A 106 26.47 15.46 21.90
N TYR A 107 27.71 15.15 21.49
CA TYR A 107 28.38 13.89 21.86
C TYR A 107 28.57 13.74 23.37
N ARG A 108 28.96 14.80 24.09
CA ARG A 108 29.08 14.78 25.55
C ARG A 108 27.73 14.58 26.25
N GLU A 109 26.65 15.16 25.71
CA GLU A 109 25.31 14.97 26.30
C GLU A 109 24.72 13.58 25.99
N ALA A 110 25.14 12.94 24.88
CA ALA A 110 24.74 11.59 24.50
C ALA A 110 25.45 10.46 25.27
N GLU A 111 26.51 10.78 26.04
CA GLU A 111 27.35 9.80 26.75
C GLU A 111 26.53 8.97 27.76
N GLY A 112 26.51 7.65 27.58
CA GLY A 112 25.71 6.72 28.37
C GLY A 112 24.20 6.72 28.04
N LYS A 113 23.77 7.43 26.99
CA LYS A 113 22.39 7.55 26.51
C LYS A 113 22.20 7.00 25.10
N GLU A 114 23.27 6.57 24.43
CA GLU A 114 23.34 6.25 23.00
C GLU A 114 22.31 5.19 22.60
N LEU A 115 22.15 4.16 23.44
CA LEU A 115 21.15 3.09 23.26
C LEU A 115 19.71 3.61 23.34
N LYS A 116 19.41 4.55 24.26
CA LYS A 116 18.09 5.21 24.35
C LYS A 116 17.81 6.02 23.08
N ILE A 117 18.81 6.80 22.63
CA ILE A 117 18.70 7.69 21.46
C ILE A 117 18.45 6.85 20.20
N ALA A 118 19.21 5.78 19.99
CA ALA A 118 19.04 4.86 18.85
C ALA A 118 17.68 4.11 18.87
N GLN A 119 17.12 3.82 20.05
CA GLN A 119 15.77 3.25 20.18
C GLN A 119 14.62 4.29 20.14
N SER A 120 14.90 5.60 20.20
CA SER A 120 13.89 6.65 20.25
C SER A 120 13.31 7.00 18.89
N GLN A 121 11.97 7.00 18.76
CA GLN A 121 11.27 7.40 17.53
C GLN A 121 11.60 8.83 17.07
N SER A 122 11.90 9.75 18.01
CA SER A 122 12.20 11.14 17.69
C SER A 122 13.70 11.44 17.56
N CYS A 123 14.58 10.52 17.97
CA CYS A 123 16.01 10.81 18.10
C CYS A 123 16.93 9.78 17.39
N SER A 124 16.40 8.68 16.83
CA SER A 124 17.20 7.76 16.01
C SER A 124 17.72 8.45 14.74
N ARG A 125 16.95 9.40 14.18
CA ARG A 125 17.37 10.26 13.06
C ARG A 125 18.58 11.12 13.42
N LEU A 126 18.58 11.77 14.59
CA LEU A 126 19.76 12.44 15.12
C LEU A 126 20.95 11.48 15.21
N MET A 127 20.77 10.28 15.74
CA MET A 127 21.85 9.29 15.83
C MET A 127 22.40 8.93 14.44
N GLU A 128 21.56 8.75 13.42
CA GLU A 128 22.01 8.56 12.04
C GLU A 128 22.78 9.78 11.50
N LYS A 129 22.34 11.02 11.76
CA LYS A 129 23.08 12.26 11.38
C LYS A 129 24.43 12.37 12.11
N LEU A 130 24.47 12.13 13.42
CA LEU A 130 25.68 12.14 14.24
C LEU A 130 26.70 11.11 13.73
N ILE A 131 26.23 9.90 13.41
CA ILE A 131 27.06 8.87 12.77
C ILE A 131 27.61 9.37 11.44
N GLN A 132 26.80 9.93 10.53
CA GLN A 132 27.30 10.45 9.25
C GLN A 132 28.39 11.54 9.41
N LEU A 133 28.23 12.43 10.40
CA LEU A 133 29.13 13.55 10.64
C LEU A 133 30.39 13.19 11.46
N SER A 134 30.39 12.08 12.18
CA SER A 134 31.46 11.77 13.14
C SER A 134 32.79 11.36 12.51
N ASN A 135 33.84 11.58 13.30
CA ASN A 135 35.21 11.17 13.02
C ASN A 135 35.49 9.73 13.49
N ALA A 136 36.67 9.20 13.16
CA ALA A 136 37.04 7.81 13.45
C ALA A 136 37.04 7.44 14.95
N GLN A 137 37.31 8.39 15.87
CA GLN A 137 37.32 8.12 17.31
C GLN A 137 35.89 8.12 17.88
N GLN A 138 35.07 9.09 17.50
CA GLN A 138 33.64 9.14 17.83
C GLN A 138 32.89 7.91 17.31
N LEU A 139 33.19 7.45 16.09
CA LEU A 139 32.62 6.23 15.54
C LEU A 139 33.01 4.99 16.35
N LYS A 140 34.27 4.87 16.80
CA LYS A 140 34.70 3.78 17.71
C LYS A 140 33.93 3.82 19.03
N GLN A 141 33.76 5.00 19.63
CA GLN A 141 33.01 5.17 20.88
C GLN A 141 31.55 4.74 20.73
N LEU A 142 30.85 5.15 19.66
CA LEU A 142 29.48 4.68 19.37
C LEU A 142 29.42 3.16 19.14
N PHE A 143 30.40 2.60 18.42
CA PHE A 143 30.50 1.15 18.18
C PHE A 143 30.70 0.36 19.48
N GLN A 144 31.50 0.90 20.41
CA GLN A 144 31.70 0.34 21.74
C GLN A 144 30.43 0.47 22.59
N ALA A 145 29.72 1.60 22.55
CA ALA A 145 28.45 1.81 23.27
C ALA A 145 27.32 0.88 22.78
N PHE A 146 27.33 0.49 21.50
CA PHE A 146 26.38 -0.48 20.93
C PHE A 146 26.79 -1.95 21.15
N SER A 147 28.04 -2.23 21.56
CA SER A 147 28.54 -3.59 21.73
C SER A 147 27.87 -4.32 22.90
N GLY A 148 27.66 -5.63 22.75
CA GLY A 148 26.87 -6.45 23.67
C GLY A 148 25.36 -6.29 23.50
N ASN A 149 24.90 -5.47 22.55
CA ASN A 149 23.49 -5.15 22.32
C ASN A 149 23.10 -5.16 20.83
N PHE A 150 24.04 -5.42 19.91
CA PHE A 150 23.79 -5.44 18.46
C PHE A 150 22.68 -6.41 18.05
N ILE A 151 22.52 -7.57 18.69
CA ILE A 151 21.41 -8.50 18.35
C ILE A 151 20.04 -7.79 18.53
N HIS A 152 19.89 -7.06 19.64
CA HIS A 152 18.67 -6.30 19.96
C HIS A 152 18.52 -5.02 19.13
N LEU A 153 19.63 -4.33 18.83
CA LEU A 153 19.60 -3.11 18.03
C LEU A 153 19.28 -3.42 16.55
N CYS A 154 19.86 -4.48 15.97
CA CYS A 154 19.60 -4.90 14.59
C CYS A 154 18.13 -5.30 14.37
N SER A 155 17.49 -5.94 15.36
CA SER A 155 16.07 -6.34 15.33
C SER A 155 15.11 -5.23 15.79
N HIS A 156 15.60 -4.04 16.16
CA HIS A 156 14.75 -2.94 16.62
C HIS A 156 14.41 -1.95 15.49
N ARG A 157 13.11 -1.60 15.38
CA ARG A 157 12.51 -0.83 14.26
C ARG A 157 13.09 0.57 13.95
N PHE A 158 14.00 1.06 14.79
CA PHE A 158 14.68 2.35 14.64
C PHE A 158 16.20 2.20 14.74
N ALA A 159 16.68 1.41 15.71
CA ALA A 159 18.11 1.25 15.94
C ALA A 159 18.79 0.42 14.84
N SER A 160 18.03 -0.40 14.10
CA SER A 160 18.52 -1.09 12.91
C SER A 160 19.08 -0.11 11.86
N HIS A 161 18.43 1.05 11.68
CA HIS A 161 18.89 2.09 10.78
C HIS A 161 20.15 2.80 11.32
N CYS A 162 20.24 3.01 12.63
CA CYS A 162 21.49 3.46 13.27
C CYS A 162 22.64 2.44 13.07
N CYS A 163 22.38 1.13 13.15
CA CYS A 163 23.36 0.09 12.86
C CYS A 163 23.76 0.07 11.36
N GLU A 164 22.82 0.20 10.42
CA GLU A 164 23.13 0.37 9.00
C GLU A 164 24.08 1.56 8.79
N ALA A 165 23.73 2.73 9.34
CA ALA A 165 24.52 3.96 9.21
C ALA A 165 25.93 3.79 9.81
N LEU A 166 26.02 3.20 11.01
CA LEU A 166 27.29 2.97 11.71
C LEU A 166 28.22 2.07 10.89
N PHE A 167 27.70 0.95 10.37
CA PHE A 167 28.49 0.01 9.58
C PHE A 167 28.89 0.59 8.22
N LEU A 168 27.99 1.31 7.54
CA LEU A 168 28.29 1.97 6.26
C LEU A 168 29.36 3.07 6.41
N ARG A 169 29.32 3.85 7.50
CA ARG A 169 30.28 4.94 7.77
C ARG A 169 31.62 4.44 8.30
N ALA A 170 31.63 3.41 9.15
CA ALA A 170 32.86 2.82 9.68
C ALA A 170 33.63 2.00 8.64
N ALA A 171 32.96 1.43 7.63
CA ALA A 171 33.60 0.52 6.67
C ALA A 171 34.72 1.15 5.79
N PRO A 172 34.59 2.38 5.24
CA PRO A 172 35.70 3.06 4.58
C PRO A 172 36.87 3.37 5.52
N LEU A 173 36.58 3.67 6.80
CA LEU A 173 37.62 3.98 7.78
C LEU A 173 38.40 2.72 8.20
N ALA A 174 37.75 1.56 8.33
CA ALA A 174 38.43 0.28 8.50
C ALA A 174 39.36 -0.05 7.31
N SER A 175 38.96 0.29 6.08
CA SER A 175 39.83 0.21 4.90
C SER A 175 41.02 1.19 4.95
N GLN A 176 40.89 2.33 5.63
CA GLN A 176 41.98 3.29 5.83
C GLN A 176 42.94 2.86 6.94
N GLU A 177 42.45 2.32 8.07
CA GLU A 177 43.30 1.76 9.14
C GLU A 177 44.20 0.61 8.62
N LEU A 178 43.73 -0.16 7.64
CA LEU A 178 44.53 -1.20 6.97
C LEU A 178 45.69 -0.63 6.13
N LEU A 179 45.52 0.55 5.54
CA LEU A 179 46.51 1.21 4.68
C LEU A 179 47.48 2.10 5.47
N ALA A 180 47.02 2.66 6.59
CA ALA A 180 47.77 3.50 7.51
C ALA A 180 47.55 3.05 8.96
N PRO A 181 48.08 1.87 9.37
CA PRO A 181 47.95 1.39 10.73
C PRO A 181 48.60 2.37 11.71
N ALA A 182 47.88 2.71 12.78
CA ALA A 182 48.32 3.68 13.76
C ALA A 182 49.67 3.27 14.40
N SER A 183 50.59 4.22 14.53
CA SER A 183 51.81 4.00 15.29
C SER A 183 51.49 3.93 16.79
N ASN A 184 52.01 2.91 17.47
CA ASN A 184 51.83 2.68 18.92
C ASN A 184 52.64 3.70 19.76
N GLY A 185 52.43 5.01 19.54
CA GLY A 185 53.31 6.07 20.05
C GLY A 185 52.66 7.16 20.91
N THR A 186 51.33 7.34 20.86
CA THR A 186 50.67 8.52 21.47
C THR A 186 49.29 8.24 22.09
N ALA A 187 49.04 7.02 22.58
CA ALA A 187 47.89 6.74 23.45
C ALA A 187 48.26 6.99 24.93
N PRO A 188 47.37 7.58 25.76
CA PRO A 188 47.53 7.58 27.22
C PRO A 188 47.61 6.14 27.76
N ILE A 189 48.35 5.95 28.86
CA ILE A 189 48.75 4.61 29.35
C ILE A 189 47.56 3.75 29.83
N ASP A 190 46.40 4.36 30.09
CA ASP A 190 45.21 3.69 30.62
C ASP A 190 44.10 3.42 29.58
N GLU A 191 44.25 3.81 28.30
CA GLU A 191 43.23 3.60 27.26
C GLU A 191 43.54 2.40 26.34
N ILE A 192 42.61 1.43 26.26
CA ILE A 192 42.72 0.27 25.38
C ILE A 192 42.37 0.68 23.94
N TYR A 193 43.38 0.85 23.09
CA TYR A 193 43.18 1.13 21.67
C TYR A 193 42.58 -0.07 20.93
N VAL A 194 41.37 0.09 20.37
CA VAL A 194 40.69 -0.92 19.54
C VAL A 194 40.63 -0.43 18.09
N THR A 195 40.89 -1.32 17.13
CA THR A 195 40.71 -1.08 15.68
C THR A 195 39.25 -1.25 15.26
N LEU A 196 38.83 -0.58 14.19
CA LEU A 196 37.51 -0.83 13.59
C LEU A 196 37.41 -2.27 13.08
N GLU A 197 38.51 -2.87 12.63
CA GLU A 197 38.61 -4.29 12.29
C GLU A 197 38.14 -5.18 13.45
N ASN A 198 38.68 -5.00 14.66
CA ASN A 198 38.31 -5.80 15.83
C ASN A 198 36.87 -5.54 16.29
N LEU A 199 36.36 -4.32 16.14
CA LEU A 199 34.98 -3.97 16.49
C LEU A 199 33.97 -4.67 15.58
N PHE A 200 34.20 -4.68 14.25
CA PHE A 200 33.37 -5.47 13.33
C PHE A 200 33.43 -6.98 13.63
N LEU A 201 34.61 -7.52 13.95
CA LEU A 201 34.76 -8.93 14.32
C LEU A 201 34.02 -9.26 15.63
N HIS A 202 34.04 -8.36 16.61
CA HIS A 202 33.29 -8.54 17.86
C HIS A 202 31.77 -8.59 17.63
N THR A 203 31.22 -7.71 16.79
CA THR A 203 29.80 -7.78 16.39
C THR A 203 29.45 -9.12 15.75
N LEU A 204 30.31 -9.68 14.90
CA LEU A 204 30.03 -10.97 14.26
C LEU A 204 30.05 -12.15 15.24
N VAL A 205 30.87 -12.09 16.29
CA VAL A 205 30.83 -13.05 17.41
C VAL A 205 29.56 -12.86 18.26
N GLU A 206 29.05 -11.63 18.39
CA GLU A 206 27.80 -11.34 19.10
C GLU A 206 26.56 -11.84 18.34
N LEU A 207 26.55 -11.72 17.00
CA LEU A 207 25.47 -12.24 16.15
C LEU A 207 25.58 -13.77 15.89
N GLU A 208 26.64 -14.41 16.37
CA GLU A 208 26.89 -15.85 16.20
C GLU A 208 25.77 -16.68 16.83
N GLY A 209 25.33 -17.74 16.15
CA GLY A 209 24.19 -18.54 16.61
C GLY A 209 22.84 -17.81 16.58
N SER A 210 22.74 -16.60 16.02
CA SER A 210 21.46 -15.93 15.73
C SER A 210 21.20 -15.70 14.24
N VAL A 211 22.22 -15.90 13.38
CA VAL A 211 22.23 -15.52 11.95
C VAL A 211 21.00 -16.02 11.18
N GLY A 212 20.55 -17.26 11.40
CA GLY A 212 19.39 -17.83 10.72
C GLY A 212 18.07 -17.09 11.00
N TYR A 213 17.85 -16.65 12.23
CA TYR A 213 16.73 -15.77 12.60
C TYR A 213 16.90 -14.38 11.95
N LEU A 214 18.10 -13.81 12.02
CA LEU A 214 18.37 -12.45 11.50
C LEU A 214 18.17 -12.36 9.98
N MET A 215 18.25 -13.47 9.23
CA MET A 215 17.90 -13.52 7.81
C MET A 215 16.40 -13.32 7.53
N THR A 216 15.51 -13.67 8.45
CA THR A 216 14.03 -13.58 8.28
C THR A 216 13.43 -12.35 8.94
N ASP A 217 14.07 -11.80 9.98
CA ASP A 217 13.64 -10.59 10.69
C ASP A 217 13.51 -9.36 9.74
N GLN A 218 12.41 -8.63 9.88
CA GLN A 218 12.04 -7.50 9.01
C GLN A 218 12.99 -6.28 9.09
N TYR A 219 13.79 -6.18 10.16
CA TYR A 219 14.77 -5.12 10.39
C TYR A 219 16.19 -5.68 10.31
N ALA A 220 16.49 -6.76 11.03
CA ALA A 220 17.86 -7.27 11.13
C ALA A 220 18.39 -7.83 9.81
N SER A 221 17.52 -8.34 8.94
CA SER A 221 17.94 -8.80 7.61
C SER A 221 18.54 -7.68 6.76
N HIS A 222 18.10 -6.41 6.93
CA HIS A 222 18.71 -5.25 6.26
C HIS A 222 20.12 -4.99 6.80
N VAL A 223 20.30 -5.05 8.12
CA VAL A 223 21.61 -4.84 8.76
C VAL A 223 22.60 -5.97 8.41
N LEU A 224 22.13 -7.22 8.37
CA LEU A 224 22.92 -8.37 7.92
C LEU A 224 23.34 -8.24 6.45
N ARG A 225 22.47 -7.73 5.57
CA ARG A 225 22.80 -7.41 4.18
C ARG A 225 23.85 -6.29 4.06
N VAL A 226 23.84 -5.29 4.95
CA VAL A 226 24.91 -4.28 5.03
C VAL A 226 26.23 -4.92 5.48
N LEU A 227 26.25 -5.71 6.56
CA LEU A 227 27.47 -6.38 7.05
C LEU A 227 28.12 -7.26 5.97
N LEU A 228 27.33 -8.03 5.21
CA LEU A 228 27.82 -8.85 4.10
C LEU A 228 28.55 -8.03 3.01
N LEU A 229 28.06 -6.85 2.64
CA LEU A 229 28.76 -5.96 1.70
C LEU A 229 29.99 -5.28 2.32
N VAL A 230 29.90 -4.90 3.59
CA VAL A 230 31.00 -4.26 4.32
C VAL A 230 32.22 -5.18 4.35
N LEU A 231 32.02 -6.45 4.71
CA LEU A 231 33.05 -7.48 4.81
C LEU A 231 33.61 -7.93 3.45
N SER A 232 32.77 -7.97 2.40
CA SER A 232 33.18 -8.42 1.06
C SER A 232 33.88 -7.36 0.21
N GLY A 233 33.99 -6.12 0.69
CA GLY A 233 34.62 -5.02 -0.05
C GLY A 233 33.85 -4.60 -1.32
N GLU A 234 32.60 -5.07 -1.48
CA GLU A 234 31.71 -4.66 -2.56
C GLU A 234 31.33 -3.17 -2.41
N PRO A 235 31.02 -2.48 -3.52
CA PRO A 235 30.46 -1.13 -3.49
C PRO A 235 29.20 -1.05 -2.61
N LEU A 236 29.02 0.09 -1.94
CA LEU A 236 27.96 0.28 -0.95
C LEU A 236 26.76 1.05 -1.50
N ASP A 237 26.91 1.82 -2.59
CA ASP A 237 25.80 2.57 -3.20
C ASP A 237 25.60 2.38 -4.72
N GLN A 238 25.54 1.14 -5.22
CA GLN A 238 25.02 0.92 -6.57
C GLN A 238 23.49 1.00 -6.61
N SER A 239 22.95 1.63 -7.65
CA SER A 239 21.51 1.58 -7.97
C SER A 239 20.95 0.15 -8.07
N THR A 240 21.77 -0.81 -8.52
CA THR A 240 21.47 -2.25 -8.52
C THR A 240 21.31 -2.85 -7.12
N GLN A 241 22.00 -2.31 -6.12
CA GLN A 241 22.02 -2.80 -4.73
C GLN A 241 21.01 -2.05 -3.84
N LYS A 242 20.54 -0.85 -4.19
CA LYS A 242 19.56 -0.10 -3.38
C LYS A 242 18.28 -0.93 -3.09
N HIS A 243 17.80 -1.73 -4.04
CA HIS A 243 16.67 -2.66 -3.83
C HIS A 243 16.97 -3.83 -2.88
N ILE A 244 18.25 -4.21 -2.71
CA ILE A 244 18.67 -5.26 -1.77
C ILE A 244 18.93 -4.65 -0.38
N LEU A 245 19.45 -3.42 -0.31
CA LEU A 245 19.85 -2.79 0.95
C LEU A 245 18.72 -2.03 1.65
N GLN A 246 17.90 -1.27 0.91
CA GLN A 246 16.99 -0.29 1.50
C GLN A 246 15.53 -0.73 1.37
N SER A 247 14.75 -0.53 2.43
CA SER A 247 13.30 -0.61 2.34
C SER A 247 12.77 0.44 1.35
N LYS A 248 11.71 0.11 0.59
CA LYS A 248 11.04 1.05 -0.33
C LYS A 248 10.42 2.28 0.37
N ARG A 249 10.47 2.33 1.71
CA ARG A 249 10.00 3.45 2.55
C ARG A 249 11.16 4.17 3.30
N LYS A 250 12.43 3.85 3.04
CA LYS A 250 13.56 4.52 3.71
C LYS A 250 13.74 5.93 3.15
N GLU A 251 13.59 6.93 4.01
CA GLU A 251 13.88 8.33 3.70
C GLU A 251 15.40 8.50 3.52
N ALA A 252 15.80 9.36 2.57
CA ALA A 252 17.21 9.62 2.30
C ALA A 252 17.75 10.71 3.24
N ILE A 253 18.24 10.30 4.42
CA ILE A 253 18.94 11.22 5.34
C ILE A 253 20.29 11.59 4.71
N THR A 254 20.38 12.79 4.14
CA THR A 254 21.61 13.38 3.58
C THR A 254 21.95 14.67 4.31
N VAL A 255 23.15 14.77 4.88
CA VAL A 255 23.62 15.98 5.57
C VAL A 255 24.69 16.69 4.75
N GLU A 256 24.58 18.01 4.59
CA GLU A 256 25.57 18.81 3.88
C GLU A 256 26.96 18.70 4.53
N GLY A 257 27.99 18.45 3.72
CA GLY A 257 29.36 18.22 4.22
C GLY A 257 29.63 16.78 4.70
N SER A 258 28.72 15.82 4.51
CA SER A 258 29.08 14.40 4.57
C SER A 258 29.84 13.99 3.30
N ASP A 259 31.16 13.81 3.40
CA ASP A 259 32.01 13.41 2.28
C ASP A 259 31.61 12.05 1.70
N SER A 260 30.88 12.08 0.58
CA SER A 260 30.20 10.93 -0.02
C SER A 260 30.97 10.27 -1.17
N GLN A 261 32.20 10.71 -1.47
CA GLN A 261 32.87 10.49 -2.76
C GLN A 261 33.47 9.09 -3.01
N ASP A 262 33.42 8.17 -2.03
CA ASP A 262 34.09 6.85 -2.12
C ASP A 262 33.19 5.62 -1.90
N LEU A 263 31.87 5.78 -1.76
CA LEU A 263 30.95 4.62 -1.59
C LEU A 263 30.65 3.84 -2.89
N GLU A 264 30.95 4.41 -4.05
CA GLU A 264 30.69 3.80 -5.38
C GLU A 264 31.73 2.75 -5.82
N LYS A 265 32.91 2.70 -5.16
CA LYS A 265 34.05 1.88 -5.56
C LYS A 265 34.17 0.63 -4.69
N SER A 266 34.77 -0.43 -5.22
CA SER A 266 35.16 -1.60 -4.42
C SER A 266 36.33 -1.22 -3.50
N ARG A 267 36.33 -1.71 -2.26
CA ARG A 267 37.23 -1.28 -1.19
C ARG A 267 38.14 -2.43 -0.77
N ALA A 268 39.40 -2.13 -0.45
CA ALA A 268 40.29 -3.09 0.20
C ALA A 268 39.79 -3.37 1.63
N VAL A 269 39.73 -4.65 2.01
CA VAL A 269 39.27 -5.10 3.33
C VAL A 269 40.36 -5.91 4.04
N PRO A 270 40.40 -5.91 5.40
CA PRO A 270 41.32 -6.74 6.15
C PRO A 270 41.16 -8.23 5.83
N LYS A 271 42.26 -9.01 5.94
CA LYS A 271 42.23 -10.46 5.67
C LYS A 271 41.30 -11.23 6.61
N SER A 272 41.14 -10.73 7.84
CA SER A 272 40.19 -11.26 8.83
C SER A 272 38.75 -11.18 8.35
N PHE A 273 38.34 -10.10 7.66
CA PHE A 273 36.98 -9.93 7.15
C PHE A 273 36.61 -11.02 6.14
N MET A 274 37.56 -11.49 5.32
CA MET A 274 37.31 -12.60 4.39
C MET A 274 37.05 -13.93 5.12
N GLY A 275 37.78 -14.21 6.20
CA GLY A 275 37.54 -15.39 7.04
C GLY A 275 36.25 -15.30 7.86
N ALA A 276 35.93 -14.11 8.36
CA ALA A 276 34.69 -13.84 9.09
C ALA A 276 33.46 -13.88 8.16
N LEU A 277 33.59 -13.41 6.91
CA LEU A 277 32.60 -13.53 5.85
C LEU A 277 32.37 -14.99 5.43
N GLU A 278 33.45 -15.76 5.28
CA GLU A 278 33.37 -17.20 5.03
C GLU A 278 32.62 -17.93 6.14
N LYS A 279 32.95 -17.62 7.41
CA LYS A 279 32.22 -18.14 8.57
C LYS A 279 30.75 -17.71 8.53
N LEU A 280 30.45 -16.42 8.37
CA LEU A 280 29.08 -15.89 8.34
C LEU A 280 28.22 -16.54 7.24
N ILE A 281 28.80 -16.81 6.05
CA ILE A 281 28.13 -17.53 4.96
C ILE A 281 27.88 -19.00 5.33
N ALA A 282 28.83 -19.66 5.99
CA ALA A 282 28.66 -21.03 6.47
C ALA A 282 27.59 -21.13 7.57
N ASP A 283 27.61 -20.20 8.54
CA ASP A 283 26.67 -20.13 9.66
C ASP A 283 25.25 -19.75 9.20
N SER A 284 25.13 -18.87 8.19
CA SER A 284 23.86 -18.59 7.50
C SER A 284 23.23 -19.83 6.85
N ALA A 285 24.03 -20.86 6.58
CA ALA A 285 23.59 -22.14 6.03
C ALA A 285 23.75 -23.30 7.02
N ALA A 286 24.14 -23.05 8.28
CA ALA A 286 24.22 -24.05 9.33
C ALA A 286 22.81 -24.33 9.90
N GLY A 287 22.53 -25.58 10.26
CA GLY A 287 21.19 -26.02 10.67
C GLY A 287 20.14 -26.08 9.55
N LEU A 288 20.30 -25.33 8.45
CA LEU A 288 19.39 -25.37 7.31
C LEU A 288 19.70 -26.54 6.36
N ASP A 289 18.73 -27.44 6.19
CA ASP A 289 18.69 -28.44 5.13
C ASP A 289 18.28 -27.84 3.77
N THR A 290 18.06 -28.69 2.76
CA THR A 290 17.65 -28.25 1.41
C THR A 290 16.23 -27.67 1.37
N GLU A 291 15.32 -28.12 2.24
CA GLU A 291 13.92 -27.70 2.23
C GLU A 291 13.76 -26.37 2.98
N LYS A 292 14.33 -26.24 4.18
CA LYS A 292 14.37 -24.97 4.93
C LYS A 292 15.11 -23.87 4.16
N LEU A 293 16.23 -24.19 3.48
CA LEU A 293 16.94 -23.21 2.64
C LEU A 293 16.15 -22.83 1.37
N ARG A 294 15.32 -23.73 0.83
CA ARG A 294 14.45 -23.45 -0.32
C ARG A 294 13.21 -22.62 0.06
N ALA A 295 12.66 -22.78 1.27
CA ALA A 295 11.57 -21.93 1.77
C ALA A 295 11.99 -20.44 1.86
N LEU A 296 13.27 -20.16 2.16
CA LEU A 296 13.81 -18.80 2.13
C LEU A 296 13.85 -18.17 0.71
N ALA A 297 13.60 -18.92 -0.37
CA ALA A 297 13.64 -18.41 -1.74
C ALA A 297 12.45 -17.50 -2.10
N THR A 298 11.28 -17.74 -1.51
CA THR A 298 10.08 -16.89 -1.64
C THR A 298 9.88 -15.96 -0.46
N HIS A 299 10.45 -16.26 0.71
CA HIS A 299 10.30 -15.42 1.90
C HIS A 299 10.75 -13.95 1.66
N PRO A 300 9.90 -12.93 1.89
CA PRO A 300 10.15 -11.56 1.43
C PRO A 300 11.39 -10.89 2.04
N ASN A 301 11.73 -11.22 3.30
CA ASN A 301 12.94 -10.72 3.96
C ASN A 301 14.15 -11.65 3.74
N GLY A 302 13.88 -12.95 3.56
CA GLY A 302 14.89 -14.00 3.47
C GLY A 302 15.55 -14.08 2.10
N SER A 303 14.74 -14.00 1.04
CA SER A 303 15.21 -14.13 -0.35
C SER A 303 16.21 -13.04 -0.75
N PRO A 304 16.04 -11.74 -0.43
CA PRO A 304 17.07 -10.73 -0.68
C PRO A 304 18.41 -11.02 0.01
N THR A 305 18.36 -11.60 1.21
CA THR A 305 19.57 -11.99 1.97
C THR A 305 20.23 -13.23 1.34
N LEU A 306 19.43 -14.23 0.96
CA LEU A 306 19.87 -15.45 0.26
C LEU A 306 20.47 -15.13 -1.12
N GLN A 307 19.88 -14.21 -1.87
CA GLN A 307 20.39 -13.68 -3.14
C GLN A 307 21.79 -13.05 -2.98
N LEU A 308 21.98 -12.27 -1.91
CA LEU A 308 23.26 -11.61 -1.62
C LEU A 308 24.33 -12.62 -1.17
N LEU A 309 23.99 -13.55 -0.27
CA LEU A 309 24.87 -14.63 0.17
C LEU A 309 25.33 -15.46 -1.04
N LEU A 310 24.41 -15.85 -1.93
CA LEU A 310 24.71 -16.58 -3.17
C LEU A 310 25.60 -15.79 -4.13
N LYS A 311 25.38 -14.48 -4.30
CA LYS A 311 26.27 -13.61 -5.08
C LYS A 311 27.69 -13.69 -4.52
N ILE A 312 27.85 -13.36 -3.24
CA ILE A 312 29.16 -13.22 -2.57
C ILE A 312 29.91 -14.56 -2.55
N GLU A 313 29.22 -15.67 -2.26
CA GLU A 313 29.78 -17.02 -2.33
C GLU A 313 30.48 -17.28 -3.68
N LEU A 314 29.80 -16.95 -4.77
CA LEU A 314 30.23 -17.29 -6.13
C LEU A 314 31.16 -16.25 -6.78
N THR A 315 31.16 -14.99 -6.31
CA THR A 315 32.08 -13.93 -6.75
C THR A 315 33.38 -13.92 -5.98
N GLN A 316 33.34 -13.96 -4.64
CA GLN A 316 34.52 -13.78 -3.79
C GLN A 316 35.31 -15.08 -3.59
N PHE A 317 34.63 -16.19 -3.29
CA PHE A 317 35.26 -17.49 -3.06
C PHE A 317 35.30 -18.37 -4.32
N GLY A 318 34.65 -17.90 -5.40
CA GLY A 318 34.79 -18.43 -6.75
C GLY A 318 33.94 -19.68 -7.04
N LYS A 319 33.61 -19.85 -8.34
CA LYS A 319 32.62 -20.82 -8.84
C LYS A 319 33.00 -22.30 -8.69
N GLN A 320 34.13 -22.63 -8.04
CA GLN A 320 34.45 -24.01 -7.66
C GLN A 320 33.73 -24.41 -6.36
N ARG A 321 33.49 -23.45 -5.45
CA ARG A 321 32.81 -23.65 -4.15
C ARG A 321 31.43 -24.31 -4.28
N ALA A 322 30.76 -24.08 -5.40
CA ALA A 322 29.50 -24.74 -5.80
C ALA A 322 29.55 -26.29 -5.90
N LYS A 323 30.71 -26.91 -5.69
CA LYS A 323 30.88 -28.37 -5.53
C LYS A 323 30.78 -28.83 -4.08
N ASP A 324 31.06 -27.95 -3.13
CA ASP A 324 31.24 -28.28 -1.72
C ASP A 324 29.88 -28.49 -1.05
N GLN A 325 29.79 -29.45 -0.12
CA GLN A 325 28.50 -29.81 0.51
C GLN A 325 27.91 -28.70 1.39
N THR A 326 28.75 -27.78 1.85
CA THR A 326 28.37 -26.57 2.61
C THR A 326 27.89 -25.43 1.73
N SER A 327 28.03 -25.51 0.40
CA SER A 327 27.72 -24.39 -0.49
C SER A 327 26.22 -24.13 -0.62
N ILE A 328 25.83 -22.85 -0.61
CA ILE A 328 24.45 -22.40 -0.73
C ILE A 328 23.88 -22.80 -2.09
N LEU A 329 24.62 -22.59 -3.19
CA LEU A 329 24.18 -23.08 -4.50
C LEU A 329 24.04 -24.61 -4.53
N ARG A 330 24.92 -25.35 -3.83
CA ARG A 330 24.90 -26.82 -3.80
C ARG A 330 23.73 -27.37 -2.99
N LYS A 331 23.37 -26.73 -1.87
CA LYS A 331 22.18 -27.04 -1.07
C LYS A 331 20.89 -26.69 -1.80
N LEU A 332 20.83 -25.55 -2.49
CA LEU A 332 19.66 -25.18 -3.30
C LEU A 332 19.46 -26.11 -4.50
N LEU A 333 20.55 -26.51 -5.17
CA LEU A 333 20.55 -27.35 -6.37
C LEU A 333 21.43 -28.62 -6.17
N PRO A 334 20.94 -29.64 -5.44
CA PRO A 334 21.68 -30.87 -5.16
C PRO A 334 21.84 -31.80 -6.38
N ASP A 335 21.12 -31.59 -7.47
CA ASP A 335 21.24 -32.42 -8.68
C ASP A 335 22.42 -31.99 -9.57
N ASN A 336 23.21 -32.94 -10.08
CA ASN A 336 24.35 -32.67 -10.96
C ASN A 336 24.69 -33.89 -11.83
N PRO A 337 24.36 -33.91 -13.14
CA PRO A 337 23.69 -32.84 -13.89
C PRO A 337 22.26 -32.58 -13.37
N ILE A 338 21.77 -31.37 -13.62
CA ILE A 338 20.33 -31.07 -13.53
C ILE A 338 19.68 -31.64 -14.79
N THR A 339 18.53 -32.31 -14.64
CA THR A 339 17.69 -32.86 -15.71
C THR A 339 16.26 -32.37 -15.55
N SER A 340 15.44 -32.40 -16.60
CA SER A 340 14.03 -31.97 -16.57
C SER A 340 13.24 -32.47 -15.35
N ASP A 341 13.46 -33.73 -14.97
CA ASP A 341 12.70 -34.45 -13.95
C ASP A 341 13.30 -34.31 -12.53
N SER A 342 14.39 -33.54 -12.37
CA SER A 342 15.12 -33.44 -11.09
C SER A 342 14.49 -32.45 -10.11
N GLY A 343 14.66 -32.68 -8.80
CA GLY A 343 14.10 -31.80 -7.76
C GLY A 343 14.64 -30.37 -7.79
N SER A 344 15.82 -30.16 -8.37
CA SER A 344 16.42 -28.85 -8.67
C SER A 344 15.77 -28.17 -9.89
N ALA A 345 15.37 -28.95 -10.90
CA ALA A 345 14.68 -28.43 -12.08
C ALA A 345 13.22 -28.05 -11.78
N ALA A 346 12.55 -28.86 -10.94
CA ALA A 346 11.24 -28.56 -10.37
C ALA A 346 11.28 -27.24 -9.57
N PHE A 347 12.21 -27.12 -8.61
CA PHE A 347 12.39 -25.92 -7.78
C PHE A 347 12.62 -24.64 -8.59
N ILE A 348 13.53 -24.63 -9.57
CA ILE A 348 13.72 -23.45 -10.43
C ILE A 348 12.44 -23.16 -11.24
N SER A 349 11.73 -24.18 -11.71
CA SER A 349 10.50 -24.00 -12.49
C SER A 349 9.35 -23.37 -11.71
N SER A 350 9.23 -23.60 -10.39
CA SER A 350 8.24 -22.93 -9.54
C SER A 350 8.62 -21.46 -9.26
N LEU A 351 9.91 -21.16 -9.07
CA LEU A 351 10.36 -19.78 -8.80
C LEU A 351 10.32 -18.83 -10.01
N VAL A 352 10.44 -19.33 -11.26
CA VAL A 352 10.54 -18.45 -12.46
C VAL A 352 9.34 -17.52 -12.69
N TYR A 353 8.16 -17.87 -12.17
CA TYR A 353 6.96 -17.02 -12.22
C TYR A 353 6.60 -16.37 -10.88
N ASP A 354 7.39 -16.60 -9.82
CA ASP A 354 7.12 -16.07 -8.49
C ASP A 354 7.69 -14.65 -8.32
N THR A 355 6.94 -13.77 -7.66
CA THR A 355 7.30 -12.35 -7.50
C THR A 355 8.53 -12.09 -6.64
N VAL A 356 8.93 -13.03 -5.79
CA VAL A 356 10.15 -12.93 -4.96
C VAL A 356 11.20 -13.93 -5.47
N GLY A 357 10.78 -15.15 -5.73
CA GLY A 357 11.60 -16.26 -6.21
C GLY A 357 12.28 -16.01 -7.56
N SER A 358 11.65 -15.28 -8.48
CA SER A 358 12.25 -14.98 -9.79
C SER A 358 13.56 -14.19 -9.67
N HIS A 359 13.69 -13.33 -8.66
CA HIS A 359 14.93 -12.59 -8.39
C HIS A 359 16.05 -13.52 -7.87
N LEU A 360 15.73 -14.59 -7.14
CA LEU A 360 16.72 -15.64 -6.84
C LEU A 360 17.14 -16.40 -8.11
N VAL A 361 16.20 -16.70 -9.02
CA VAL A 361 16.53 -17.32 -10.31
C VAL A 361 17.39 -16.39 -11.18
N GLU A 362 17.15 -15.08 -11.19
CA GLU A 362 18.04 -14.09 -11.83
C GLU A 362 19.48 -14.20 -11.29
N HIS A 363 19.65 -14.24 -9.96
CA HIS A 363 20.96 -14.39 -9.33
C HIS A 363 21.63 -15.74 -9.66
N ILE A 364 20.88 -16.85 -9.63
CA ILE A 364 21.38 -18.17 -10.02
C ILE A 364 21.83 -18.16 -11.50
N VAL A 365 21.01 -17.63 -12.40
CA VAL A 365 21.33 -17.49 -13.83
C VAL A 365 22.59 -16.65 -14.05
N THR A 366 22.74 -15.52 -13.35
CA THR A 366 23.92 -14.65 -13.48
C THR A 366 25.19 -15.32 -12.91
N TYR A 367 25.13 -15.85 -11.68
CA TYR A 367 26.34 -16.21 -10.93
C TYR A 367 26.75 -17.69 -10.99
N ALA A 368 25.85 -18.65 -11.24
CA ALA A 368 26.15 -20.09 -11.18
C ALA A 368 27.30 -20.55 -12.11
N PRO A 369 27.94 -21.73 -11.88
CA PRO A 369 28.96 -22.30 -12.74
C PRO A 369 28.54 -22.48 -14.20
N GLY A 370 29.51 -22.58 -15.11
CA GLY A 370 29.29 -22.72 -16.56
C GLY A 370 28.46 -23.96 -16.93
N LYS A 371 28.73 -25.10 -16.28
CA LYS A 371 27.97 -26.35 -16.48
C LYS A 371 26.52 -26.20 -16.02
N THR A 372 26.30 -25.75 -14.79
CA THR A 372 24.96 -25.59 -14.18
C THR A 372 24.05 -24.71 -15.04
N PHE A 373 24.57 -23.60 -15.58
CA PHE A 373 23.80 -22.76 -16.50
C PHE A 373 23.48 -23.46 -17.83
N LYS A 374 24.42 -24.23 -18.42
CA LYS A 374 24.13 -25.00 -19.64
C LYS A 374 23.12 -26.12 -19.42
N ASP A 375 23.11 -26.76 -18.25
CA ASP A 375 22.10 -27.74 -17.87
C ASP A 375 20.73 -27.06 -17.70
N LEU A 376 20.62 -25.98 -16.90
CA LEU A 376 19.37 -25.21 -16.77
C LEU A 376 18.85 -24.68 -18.13
N MET A 377 19.74 -24.21 -19.01
CA MET A 377 19.37 -23.73 -20.33
C MET A 377 18.76 -24.83 -21.21
N ARG A 378 19.38 -26.01 -21.23
CA ARG A 378 18.96 -27.16 -22.04
C ARG A 378 17.66 -27.78 -21.53
N GLU A 379 17.52 -27.95 -20.22
CA GLU A 379 16.43 -28.73 -19.61
C GLU A 379 15.20 -27.89 -19.28
N LEU A 380 15.35 -26.58 -19.00
CA LEU A 380 14.24 -25.72 -18.56
C LEU A 380 13.94 -24.55 -19.50
N PHE A 381 14.98 -23.81 -19.92
CA PHE A 381 14.76 -22.47 -20.49
C PHE A 381 14.56 -22.45 -22.00
N LYS A 382 15.28 -23.26 -22.78
CA LYS A 382 15.31 -23.17 -24.26
C LYS A 382 13.92 -23.28 -24.90
N GLU A 383 13.23 -24.41 -24.71
CA GLU A 383 11.90 -24.66 -25.30
C GLU A 383 10.80 -23.68 -24.81
N ARG A 384 11.01 -23.07 -23.64
CA ARG A 384 10.03 -22.21 -22.96
C ARG A 384 10.34 -20.72 -23.08
N LEU A 385 11.43 -20.33 -23.73
CA LEU A 385 11.92 -18.94 -23.80
C LEU A 385 10.86 -17.96 -24.32
N SER A 386 10.13 -18.34 -25.37
CA SER A 386 9.01 -17.55 -25.93
C SER A 386 7.81 -17.43 -24.99
N SER A 387 7.64 -18.35 -24.04
CA SER A 387 6.59 -18.31 -23.02
C SER A 387 7.01 -17.41 -21.85
N PHE A 388 8.24 -17.56 -21.37
CA PHE A 388 8.81 -16.73 -20.30
C PHE A 388 8.87 -15.25 -20.70
N ALA A 389 9.33 -14.93 -21.91
CA ALA A 389 9.40 -13.56 -22.42
C ALA A 389 8.04 -12.84 -22.50
N ARG A 390 6.91 -13.58 -22.57
CA ARG A 390 5.55 -13.01 -22.62
C ARG A 390 4.91 -12.80 -21.24
N ASN A 391 5.48 -13.35 -20.17
CA ASN A 391 5.05 -13.15 -18.78
C ASN A 391 5.79 -11.94 -18.16
N GLU A 392 5.15 -11.19 -17.24
CA GLU A 392 5.77 -9.98 -16.67
C GLU A 392 6.94 -10.25 -15.70
N ILE A 393 6.92 -11.39 -15.01
CA ILE A 393 7.91 -11.75 -13.99
C ILE A 393 9.08 -12.50 -14.66
N ALA A 394 8.77 -13.57 -15.39
CA ALA A 394 9.76 -14.41 -16.05
C ALA A 394 10.54 -13.68 -17.17
N ALA A 395 10.04 -12.57 -17.69
CA ALA A 395 10.76 -11.72 -18.65
C ALA A 395 12.11 -11.20 -18.09
N TYR A 396 12.21 -10.91 -16.79
CA TYR A 396 13.45 -10.47 -16.16
C TYR A 396 14.48 -11.61 -16.09
N VAL A 397 14.04 -12.84 -15.81
CA VAL A 397 14.88 -14.05 -15.91
C VAL A 397 15.38 -14.25 -17.35
N VAL A 398 14.54 -14.01 -18.37
CA VAL A 398 14.96 -14.03 -19.78
C VAL A 398 16.03 -12.98 -20.09
N CYS A 399 15.94 -11.77 -19.53
CA CYS A 399 17.00 -10.77 -19.68
C CYS A 399 18.35 -11.27 -19.14
N ARG A 400 18.40 -11.91 -17.96
CA ARG A 400 19.64 -12.52 -17.42
C ARG A 400 20.17 -13.68 -18.24
N ILE A 401 19.29 -14.45 -18.86
CA ILE A 401 19.67 -15.51 -19.80
C ILE A 401 20.37 -14.92 -21.04
N LEU A 402 19.77 -13.89 -21.66
CA LEU A 402 20.34 -13.19 -22.82
C LEU A 402 21.67 -12.48 -22.51
N GLU A 403 21.82 -11.96 -21.29
CA GLU A 403 23.09 -11.40 -20.78
C GLU A 403 24.23 -12.42 -20.76
N ARG A 404 23.92 -13.71 -20.61
CA ARG A 404 24.91 -14.78 -20.40
C ARG A 404 25.19 -15.67 -21.63
N MET A 405 24.29 -15.71 -22.61
CA MET A 405 24.42 -16.53 -23.84
C MET A 405 25.71 -16.30 -24.65
N SER A 406 26.17 -17.33 -25.38
CA SER A 406 27.20 -17.20 -26.41
C SER A 406 26.68 -16.49 -27.67
N LYS A 407 27.47 -16.41 -28.75
CA LYS A 407 26.97 -15.87 -30.03
C LYS A 407 25.91 -16.80 -30.64
N ASP A 408 26.19 -18.10 -30.64
CA ASP A 408 25.36 -19.12 -31.28
C ASP A 408 24.06 -19.35 -30.48
N ASP A 409 24.15 -19.46 -29.14
CA ASP A 409 22.97 -19.57 -28.27
C ASP A 409 22.04 -18.35 -28.42
N LEU A 410 22.62 -17.15 -28.62
CA LEU A 410 21.86 -15.91 -28.79
C LEU A 410 21.20 -15.83 -30.18
N TYR A 411 21.80 -16.40 -31.22
CA TYR A 411 21.19 -16.47 -32.55
C TYR A 411 19.96 -17.38 -32.55
N GLU A 412 20.02 -18.55 -31.89
CA GLU A 412 18.83 -19.39 -31.68
C GLU A 412 17.75 -18.66 -30.84
N ALA A 413 18.16 -17.96 -29.79
CA ALA A 413 17.25 -17.17 -28.95
C ALA A 413 16.60 -16.00 -29.71
N HIS A 414 17.33 -15.37 -30.63
CA HIS A 414 16.83 -14.30 -31.49
C HIS A 414 15.64 -14.79 -32.33
N GLU A 415 15.78 -15.90 -33.07
CA GLU A 415 14.69 -16.46 -33.89
C GLU A 415 13.44 -16.79 -33.05
N ILE A 416 13.63 -17.38 -31.87
CA ILE A 416 12.54 -17.71 -30.94
C ILE A 416 11.84 -16.43 -30.45
N LEU A 417 12.58 -15.38 -30.10
CA LEU A 417 12.03 -14.14 -29.53
C LEU A 417 11.41 -13.20 -30.59
N ILE A 418 11.95 -13.18 -31.80
CA ILE A 418 11.36 -12.46 -32.96
C ILE A 418 9.92 -12.93 -33.20
N SER A 419 9.66 -14.24 -33.12
CA SER A 419 8.33 -14.81 -33.33
C SER A 419 7.23 -14.27 -32.39
N VAL A 420 7.62 -13.72 -31.23
CA VAL A 420 6.70 -13.12 -30.25
C VAL A 420 6.80 -11.60 -30.15
N ALA A 421 7.79 -10.97 -30.79
CA ALA A 421 8.07 -9.54 -30.67
C ALA A 421 6.85 -8.62 -30.95
N PRO A 422 5.99 -8.85 -31.97
CA PRO A 422 4.79 -8.04 -32.17
C PRO A 422 3.82 -8.09 -30.98
N SER A 423 3.65 -9.26 -30.34
CA SER A 423 2.77 -9.39 -29.17
C SER A 423 3.42 -8.87 -27.88
N LEU A 424 4.74 -8.70 -27.84
CA LEU A 424 5.42 -7.95 -26.78
C LEU A 424 5.16 -6.46 -26.92
N LEU A 425 5.24 -5.90 -28.14
CA LEU A 425 4.93 -4.49 -28.43
C LEU A 425 3.44 -4.17 -28.15
N GLU A 426 2.52 -5.01 -28.64
CA GLU A 426 1.07 -4.93 -28.36
C GLU A 426 0.75 -4.85 -26.86
N ARG A 427 1.51 -5.58 -26.04
CA ARG A 427 1.33 -5.65 -24.58
C ARG A 427 2.18 -4.65 -23.79
N ASN A 428 2.83 -3.71 -24.47
CA ASN A 428 3.75 -2.71 -23.89
C ASN A 428 4.97 -3.32 -23.14
N ARG A 429 5.43 -4.52 -23.51
CA ARG A 429 6.51 -5.29 -22.84
C ARG A 429 7.85 -5.19 -23.58
N THR A 430 8.45 -4.00 -23.56
CA THR A 430 9.66 -3.70 -24.36
C THR A 430 10.97 -4.25 -23.78
N VAL A 431 11.02 -4.65 -22.50
CA VAL A 431 12.29 -4.96 -21.79
C VAL A 431 13.09 -6.08 -22.45
N VAL A 432 12.44 -7.18 -22.86
CA VAL A 432 13.11 -8.31 -23.52
C VAL A 432 13.65 -7.91 -24.89
N LEU A 433 12.92 -7.08 -25.65
CA LEU A 433 13.38 -6.58 -26.95
C LEU A 433 14.56 -5.63 -26.81
N ARG A 434 14.53 -4.74 -25.80
CA ARG A 434 15.66 -3.87 -25.48
C ARG A 434 16.90 -4.70 -25.14
N THR A 435 16.79 -5.66 -24.22
CA THR A 435 17.93 -6.52 -23.86
C THR A 435 18.41 -7.35 -25.06
N LEU A 436 17.51 -7.91 -25.87
CA LEU A 436 17.91 -8.64 -27.09
C LEU A 436 18.73 -7.76 -28.04
N ILE A 437 18.30 -6.53 -28.31
CA ILE A 437 19.04 -5.56 -29.15
C ILE A 437 20.42 -5.25 -28.53
N GLU A 438 20.48 -4.92 -27.24
CA GLU A 438 21.73 -4.64 -26.52
C GLU A 438 22.69 -5.84 -26.54
N ARG A 439 22.18 -7.07 -26.46
CA ARG A 439 22.98 -8.29 -26.50
C ARG A 439 23.40 -8.70 -27.90
N CYS A 440 22.57 -8.48 -28.93
CA CYS A 440 22.94 -8.73 -30.32
C CYS A 440 24.13 -7.87 -30.73
N VAL A 441 24.16 -6.59 -30.35
CA VAL A 441 25.33 -5.71 -30.58
C VAL A 441 26.59 -6.23 -29.87
N ILE A 442 26.48 -6.64 -28.60
CA ILE A 442 27.62 -7.15 -27.82
C ILE A 442 28.13 -8.51 -28.34
N ARG A 443 27.32 -9.26 -29.10
CA ARG A 443 27.67 -10.57 -29.68
C ARG A 443 27.87 -10.55 -31.19
N ASP A 444 27.79 -9.40 -31.85
CA ASP A 444 27.90 -9.28 -33.32
C ASP A 444 26.85 -10.15 -34.06
N VAL A 445 25.61 -10.11 -33.58
CA VAL A 445 24.44 -10.76 -34.20
C VAL A 445 23.63 -9.69 -34.96
N ASP A 446 23.19 -10.02 -36.17
CA ASP A 446 22.43 -9.08 -37.01
C ASP A 446 21.10 -8.63 -36.35
N THR A 447 20.67 -7.42 -36.68
CA THR A 447 19.46 -6.79 -36.11
C THR A 447 18.44 -6.34 -37.16
N GLN A 448 18.64 -6.63 -38.45
CA GLN A 448 17.74 -6.21 -39.53
C GLN A 448 16.36 -6.85 -39.39
N VAL A 449 16.29 -8.11 -38.96
CA VAL A 449 15.04 -8.82 -38.68
C VAL A 449 14.29 -8.18 -37.51
N ILE A 450 15.01 -7.73 -36.46
CA ILE A 450 14.42 -6.97 -35.35
C ILE A 450 13.81 -5.65 -35.87
N ALA A 451 14.56 -4.90 -36.69
CA ALA A 451 14.10 -3.65 -37.27
C ALA A 451 12.85 -3.83 -38.13
N ALA A 452 12.86 -4.78 -39.07
CA ALA A 452 11.72 -5.09 -39.92
C ALA A 452 10.49 -5.55 -39.12
N THR A 453 10.69 -6.23 -37.99
CA THR A 453 9.58 -6.68 -37.11
C THR A 453 8.98 -5.52 -36.30
N ILE A 454 9.80 -4.58 -35.83
CA ILE A 454 9.33 -3.36 -35.13
C ILE A 454 8.62 -2.43 -36.12
N ASP A 455 9.17 -2.26 -37.33
CA ASP A 455 8.59 -1.47 -38.41
C ASP A 455 7.20 -1.98 -38.80
N ASN A 456 7.10 -3.28 -39.14
CA ASN A 456 5.82 -3.90 -39.51
C ASN A 456 4.74 -3.82 -38.41
N ALA A 457 5.14 -3.71 -37.14
CA ALA A 457 4.23 -3.61 -36.00
C ALA A 457 3.78 -2.17 -35.67
N LEU A 458 4.45 -1.13 -36.21
CA LEU A 458 4.22 0.28 -35.86
C LEU A 458 4.02 1.22 -37.07
N GLN A 459 4.06 0.69 -38.29
CA GLN A 459 3.75 1.41 -39.53
C GLN A 459 2.32 2.00 -39.59
N ASP A 460 2.18 3.08 -40.36
CA ASP A 460 0.94 3.67 -40.88
C ASP A 460 0.98 3.73 -42.42
N ALA A 461 -0.02 4.36 -43.04
CA ALA A 461 -0.08 4.61 -44.48
C ALA A 461 1.18 5.31 -45.06
N ASP A 462 1.85 6.13 -44.25
CA ASP A 462 3.08 6.88 -44.62
C ASP A 462 4.38 6.21 -44.15
N GLY A 463 4.29 4.97 -43.63
CA GLY A 463 5.41 4.19 -43.06
C GLY A 463 5.56 4.31 -41.54
N PHE A 464 6.77 4.12 -41.03
CA PHE A 464 7.05 4.06 -39.58
C PHE A 464 6.72 5.36 -38.82
N ASP A 465 5.76 5.30 -37.88
CA ASP A 465 5.45 6.42 -36.99
C ASP A 465 6.19 6.32 -35.65
N VAL A 466 7.18 7.19 -35.45
CA VAL A 466 7.90 7.32 -34.19
C VAL A 466 7.01 7.81 -33.03
N LYS A 467 5.91 8.53 -33.28
CA LYS A 467 4.98 8.95 -32.21
C LYS A 467 4.30 7.75 -31.56
N LYS A 468 3.92 6.74 -32.35
CA LYS A 468 3.41 5.44 -31.86
C LYS A 468 4.45 4.68 -31.04
N LEU A 469 5.71 4.63 -31.50
CA LEU A 469 6.80 4.03 -30.73
C LEU A 469 6.95 4.75 -29.38
N LEU A 470 7.00 6.07 -29.38
CA LEU A 470 7.30 6.87 -28.18
C LEU A 470 6.09 7.16 -27.29
N LYS A 471 4.90 6.63 -27.62
CA LYS A 471 3.61 6.86 -26.94
C LYS A 471 3.33 8.35 -26.72
N PHE A 472 3.30 9.08 -27.84
CA PHE A 472 2.97 10.50 -27.90
C PHE A 472 1.60 10.69 -28.56
N GLU A 473 0.57 10.89 -27.73
CA GLU A 473 -0.82 11.11 -28.14
C GLU A 473 -1.11 12.61 -28.23
N GLN A 474 -1.84 13.05 -29.26
CA GLN A 474 -2.19 14.45 -29.47
C GLN A 474 -3.56 14.76 -28.87
N VAL A 475 -3.65 15.86 -28.11
CA VAL A 475 -4.94 16.47 -27.76
C VAL A 475 -5.56 17.06 -29.02
N GLN A 476 -6.72 16.57 -29.43
CA GLN A 476 -7.49 17.13 -30.55
C GLN A 476 -8.33 18.30 -30.04
N ASN A 477 -7.96 19.52 -30.41
CA ASN A 477 -8.83 20.70 -30.24
C ASN A 477 -9.82 20.75 -31.41
N ASP A 478 -11.11 20.52 -31.14
CA ASP A 478 -12.17 20.60 -32.15
C ASP A 478 -12.56 22.08 -32.39
N PRO A 479 -12.50 22.65 -33.62
CA PRO A 479 -12.56 24.10 -33.83
C PRO A 479 -13.92 24.79 -33.64
N ASN A 480 -14.91 24.17 -32.99
CA ASN A 480 -16.33 24.44 -33.28
C ASN A 480 -17.21 24.98 -32.12
N GLU A 481 -16.66 25.20 -30.91
CA GLU A 481 -17.40 25.89 -29.84
C GLU A 481 -17.20 27.42 -29.89
N HIS A 482 -18.29 28.16 -29.67
CA HIS A 482 -18.34 29.61 -29.93
C HIS A 482 -17.82 30.45 -28.76
N ALA A 483 -16.92 31.39 -29.04
CA ALA A 483 -16.46 32.37 -28.07
C ALA A 483 -17.48 33.52 -27.85
N PRO A 484 -17.71 33.95 -26.61
CA PRO A 484 -18.16 35.30 -26.28
C PRO A 484 -16.95 36.25 -26.13
N HIS A 485 -17.12 37.51 -26.55
CA HIS A 485 -16.20 38.60 -26.20
C HIS A 485 -16.35 38.96 -24.72
N ASP A 486 -15.25 39.17 -24.00
CA ASP A 486 -14.68 40.53 -23.87
C ASP A 486 -13.25 40.52 -23.31
N SER A 487 -12.44 41.53 -23.65
CA SER A 487 -10.99 41.51 -23.43
C SER A 487 -10.50 42.52 -22.39
N VAL A 488 -10.00 42.03 -21.26
CA VAL A 488 -9.11 42.76 -20.34
C VAL A 488 -7.81 41.97 -20.19
N GLN A 489 -6.67 42.66 -20.18
CA GLN A 489 -5.35 42.03 -20.21
C GLN A 489 -4.81 41.73 -18.80
N SER A 490 -4.38 40.49 -18.55
CA SER A 490 -3.54 40.16 -17.39
C SER A 490 -2.61 38.97 -17.65
N SER A 491 -1.32 39.18 -17.35
CA SER A 491 -0.29 38.19 -16.96
C SER A 491 -0.46 36.71 -17.35
N ALA A 492 0.46 36.21 -18.19
CA ALA A 492 0.60 34.78 -18.48
C ALA A 492 1.54 34.07 -17.47
N THR A 493 0.97 33.27 -16.57
CA THR A 493 1.67 32.21 -15.80
C THR A 493 0.69 31.07 -15.45
N ASP A 494 0.04 30.48 -16.45
CA ASP A 494 -0.80 29.29 -16.27
C ASP A 494 -0.63 28.31 -17.44
N THR A 495 0.00 27.16 -17.17
CA THR A 495 0.06 26.02 -18.09
C THR A 495 -0.14 24.72 -17.30
N ILE A 496 -1.27 24.64 -16.60
CA ILE A 496 -1.70 23.48 -15.81
C ILE A 496 -1.60 22.21 -16.66
N SER A 497 -0.92 21.19 -16.15
CA SER A 497 -0.63 19.97 -16.91
C SER A 497 -1.70 18.89 -16.68
N GLN A 498 -2.25 18.36 -17.77
CA GLN A 498 -3.36 17.41 -17.72
C GLN A 498 -2.96 16.08 -17.05
N PRO A 499 -3.84 15.45 -16.24
CA PRO A 499 -3.54 14.21 -15.54
C PRO A 499 -3.50 13.00 -16.49
N GLN A 500 -2.33 12.74 -17.09
CA GLN A 500 -2.10 11.51 -17.85
C GLN A 500 -2.11 10.26 -16.95
N ASP A 501 -2.69 9.18 -17.48
CA ASP A 501 -2.84 7.89 -16.80
C ASP A 501 -1.46 7.32 -16.35
N ARG A 502 -1.30 7.01 -15.05
CA ARG A 502 -0.03 6.51 -14.48
C ARG A 502 0.44 5.20 -15.16
N SER A 503 -0.48 4.42 -15.72
CA SER A 503 -0.16 3.23 -16.51
C SER A 503 0.51 3.58 -17.85
N SER A 504 0.05 4.65 -18.51
CA SER A 504 0.59 5.16 -19.77
C SER A 504 1.99 5.72 -19.59
N GLY A 505 2.23 6.55 -18.56
CA GLY A 505 3.56 7.11 -18.28
C GLY A 505 4.64 6.06 -18.05
N THR A 506 4.31 4.95 -17.36
CA THR A 506 5.24 3.83 -17.16
C THR A 506 5.59 3.12 -18.47
N ALA A 507 4.59 2.88 -19.32
CA ALA A 507 4.81 2.33 -20.66
C ALA A 507 5.66 3.28 -21.53
N GLN A 508 5.34 4.58 -21.52
CA GLN A 508 6.05 5.61 -22.27
C GLN A 508 7.56 5.63 -21.94
N VAL A 509 7.93 5.52 -20.65
CA VAL A 509 9.34 5.40 -20.21
C VAL A 509 9.99 4.12 -20.76
N HIS A 510 9.31 2.97 -20.72
CA HIS A 510 9.83 1.70 -21.23
C HIS A 510 9.99 1.68 -22.76
N PHE A 511 9.10 2.35 -23.49
CA PHE A 511 9.23 2.54 -24.94
C PHE A 511 10.34 3.52 -25.32
N ASN A 512 10.49 4.64 -24.58
CA ASN A 512 11.58 5.58 -24.82
C ASN A 512 12.96 4.94 -24.54
N LYS A 513 13.08 4.07 -23.52
CA LYS A 513 14.30 3.28 -23.30
C LYS A 513 14.58 2.27 -24.43
N LEU A 514 13.56 1.69 -25.06
CA LEU A 514 13.73 0.86 -26.25
C LEU A 514 14.23 1.69 -27.44
N ALA A 515 13.62 2.86 -27.69
CA ALA A 515 14.04 3.77 -28.75
C ALA A 515 15.48 4.27 -28.59
N GLN A 516 15.91 4.57 -27.35
CA GLN A 516 17.29 4.95 -27.04
C GLN A 516 18.27 3.78 -27.32
N ALA A 517 17.92 2.54 -26.99
CA ALA A 517 18.73 1.38 -27.35
C ALA A 517 18.82 1.18 -28.87
N MET A 518 17.72 1.35 -29.60
CA MET A 518 17.69 1.29 -31.08
C MET A 518 18.58 2.36 -31.73
N LEU A 519 18.59 3.60 -31.21
CA LEU A 519 19.43 4.69 -31.70
C LEU A 519 20.93 4.44 -31.53
N LEU A 520 21.34 3.60 -30.57
CA LEU A 520 22.73 3.20 -30.36
C LEU A 520 23.20 2.11 -31.33
N VAL A 521 22.29 1.42 -32.04
CA VAL A 521 22.65 0.36 -32.99
C VAL A 521 22.81 0.91 -34.41
N PRO A 522 23.96 0.70 -35.10
CA PRO A 522 24.14 1.12 -36.48
C PRO A 522 23.21 0.35 -37.43
N GLY A 523 22.79 0.99 -38.52
CA GLY A 523 21.88 0.39 -39.49
C GLY A 523 20.40 0.56 -39.13
N PRO A 524 19.50 -0.31 -39.65
CA PRO A 524 18.06 -0.01 -39.76
C PRO A 524 17.33 0.39 -38.47
N LEU A 525 17.72 -0.14 -37.30
CA LEU A 525 17.12 0.24 -36.02
C LEU A 525 17.25 1.74 -35.71
N SER A 526 18.42 2.33 -35.98
CA SER A 526 18.63 3.77 -35.83
C SER A 526 17.98 4.58 -36.95
N SER A 527 18.02 4.08 -38.20
CA SER A 527 17.40 4.73 -39.36
C SER A 527 15.89 4.94 -39.19
N LEU A 528 15.15 3.92 -38.75
CA LEU A 528 13.69 4.01 -38.52
C LEU A 528 13.31 5.23 -37.65
N ILE A 529 14.02 5.42 -36.54
CA ILE A 529 13.75 6.52 -35.61
C ILE A 529 14.23 7.85 -36.19
N LEU A 530 15.44 7.91 -36.74
CA LEU A 530 16.04 9.14 -37.26
C LEU A 530 15.29 9.69 -38.48
N ASP A 531 14.93 8.84 -39.43
CA ASP A 531 14.22 9.25 -40.65
C ASP A 531 12.76 9.61 -40.37
N SER A 532 12.13 8.99 -39.36
CA SER A 532 10.79 9.36 -38.90
C SER A 532 10.79 10.70 -38.15
N LEU A 533 11.71 10.91 -37.19
CA LEU A 533 11.88 12.20 -36.49
C LEU A 533 12.16 13.37 -37.45
N VAL A 534 12.96 13.16 -38.49
CA VAL A 534 13.26 14.20 -39.50
C VAL A 534 12.05 14.58 -40.36
N LYS A 535 11.05 13.68 -40.51
CA LYS A 535 9.80 13.94 -41.24
C LYS A 535 8.71 14.63 -40.41
N LEU A 536 8.86 14.72 -39.08
CA LEU A 536 7.85 15.35 -38.22
C LEU A 536 7.74 16.86 -38.49
N ASP A 537 6.58 17.41 -38.14
CA ASP A 537 6.34 18.85 -38.10
C ASP A 537 7.18 19.53 -36.99
N PRO A 538 7.72 20.74 -37.21
CA PRO A 538 8.52 21.46 -36.22
C PRO A 538 7.84 21.64 -34.86
N GLN A 539 6.54 21.91 -34.82
CA GLN A 539 5.79 22.14 -33.57
C GLN A 539 5.60 20.84 -32.78
N ILE A 540 5.37 19.72 -33.46
CA ILE A 540 5.34 18.39 -32.83
C ILE A 540 6.71 18.06 -32.23
N LEU A 541 7.79 18.32 -32.97
CA LEU A 541 9.14 18.06 -32.49
C LEU A 541 9.53 18.98 -31.31
N LEU A 542 9.10 20.24 -31.32
CA LEU A 542 9.27 21.19 -30.22
C LEU A 542 8.57 20.71 -28.93
N GLN A 543 7.33 20.23 -29.03
CA GLN A 543 6.59 19.63 -27.91
C GLN A 543 7.31 18.38 -27.37
N MET A 544 7.79 17.50 -28.26
CA MET A 544 8.56 16.31 -27.89
C MET A 544 9.91 16.63 -27.21
N ALA A 545 10.53 17.77 -27.55
CA ALA A 545 11.78 18.23 -26.92
C ALA A 545 11.58 18.77 -25.49
N LYS A 546 10.42 19.37 -25.18
CA LYS A 546 10.03 19.81 -23.82
C LYS A 546 9.44 18.70 -22.95
N HIS A 547 8.97 17.61 -23.54
CA HIS A 547 8.30 16.53 -22.80
C HIS A 547 9.27 15.75 -21.87
N PRO A 548 8.99 15.60 -20.56
CA PRO A 548 9.93 15.05 -19.56
C PRO A 548 10.58 13.70 -19.89
N VAL A 549 9.82 12.77 -20.47
CA VAL A 549 10.31 11.44 -20.90
C VAL A 549 10.96 11.48 -22.29
N ILE A 550 10.30 12.09 -23.27
CA ILE A 550 10.67 12.01 -24.70
C ILE A 550 11.92 12.83 -25.02
N CYS A 551 12.19 13.92 -24.28
CA CYS A 551 13.39 14.74 -24.45
C CYS A 551 14.69 13.91 -24.41
N ARG A 552 14.72 12.81 -23.64
CA ARG A 552 15.86 11.88 -23.53
C ARG A 552 16.12 11.10 -24.82
N THR A 553 15.07 10.76 -25.55
CA THR A 553 15.18 10.10 -26.87
C THR A 553 15.62 11.10 -27.94
N ILE A 554 15.18 12.37 -27.85
CA ILE A 554 15.67 13.46 -28.70
C ILE A 554 17.16 13.74 -28.44
N GLN A 555 17.59 13.79 -27.16
CA GLN A 555 19.01 13.92 -26.77
C GLN A 555 19.86 12.79 -27.39
N ALA A 556 19.39 11.53 -27.31
CA ALA A 556 20.06 10.39 -27.95
C ALA A 556 20.09 10.47 -29.49
N ALA A 557 19.03 10.97 -30.13
CA ALA A 557 18.95 11.15 -31.58
C ALA A 557 19.91 12.24 -32.10
N LEU A 558 20.13 13.30 -31.30
CA LEU A 558 21.10 14.36 -31.61
C LEU A 558 22.55 13.91 -31.42
N THR A 559 22.84 13.09 -30.40
CA THR A 559 24.22 12.71 -30.03
C THR A 559 24.68 11.36 -30.60
N THR A 560 23.79 10.52 -31.13
CA THR A 560 24.19 9.21 -31.66
C THR A 560 25.18 9.32 -32.83
N LYS A 561 26.22 8.48 -32.76
CA LYS A 561 27.25 8.32 -33.80
C LYS A 561 26.68 7.76 -35.11
N ASN A 562 25.52 7.10 -35.05
CA ASN A 562 24.86 6.46 -36.18
C ASN A 562 24.12 7.47 -37.09
N ALA A 563 23.84 8.68 -36.59
CA ALA A 563 23.20 9.73 -37.39
C ALA A 563 24.20 10.38 -38.37
N SER A 564 23.80 10.53 -39.63
CA SER A 564 24.62 11.25 -40.62
C SER A 564 24.65 12.75 -40.33
N ILE A 565 25.69 13.45 -40.83
CA ILE A 565 25.80 14.91 -40.75
C ILE A 565 24.57 15.60 -41.38
N ILE A 566 24.03 15.04 -42.47
CA ILE A 566 22.83 15.56 -43.15
C ILE A 566 21.59 15.36 -42.26
N THR A 567 21.48 14.20 -41.60
CA THR A 567 20.38 13.87 -40.69
C THR A 567 20.38 14.78 -39.47
N ARG A 568 21.53 14.94 -38.79
CA ARG A 568 21.66 15.86 -37.64
C ARG A 568 21.38 17.30 -38.04
N ARG A 569 21.86 17.76 -39.22
CA ARG A 569 21.53 19.09 -39.74
C ARG A 569 20.02 19.27 -39.91
N LYS A 570 19.33 18.35 -40.58
CA LYS A 570 17.86 18.42 -40.76
C LYS A 570 17.11 18.43 -39.42
N LEU A 571 17.50 17.57 -38.48
CA LEU A 571 16.86 17.49 -37.16
C LEU A 571 17.04 18.76 -36.33
N ILE A 572 18.21 19.41 -36.40
CA ILE A 572 18.49 20.68 -35.71
C ILE A 572 17.77 21.86 -36.38
N GLN A 573 17.61 21.83 -37.71
CA GLN A 573 16.93 22.90 -38.47
C GLN A 573 15.46 23.12 -38.04
N HIS A 574 14.80 22.10 -37.51
CA HIS A 574 13.43 22.20 -36.96
C HIS A 574 13.31 23.09 -35.71
N TYR A 575 14.40 23.34 -34.97
CA TYR A 575 14.38 24.14 -33.75
C TYR A 575 14.83 25.61 -33.94
N TYR A 576 15.15 26.03 -35.16
CA TYR A 576 15.57 27.41 -35.43
C TYR A 576 14.41 28.40 -35.16
N GLY A 577 14.66 29.43 -34.33
CA GLY A 577 13.64 30.36 -33.86
C GLY A 577 12.95 29.93 -32.55
N HIS A 578 13.29 28.74 -32.01
CA HIS A 578 12.75 28.18 -30.77
C HIS A 578 13.84 27.77 -29.76
N ILE A 579 15.11 28.13 -29.99
CA ILE A 579 16.24 27.79 -29.11
C ILE A 579 16.17 28.56 -27.79
N GLY A 580 15.86 29.86 -27.82
CA GLY A 580 15.70 30.67 -26.61
C GLY A 580 14.58 30.10 -25.72
N GLU A 581 13.46 29.77 -26.34
CA GLU A 581 12.31 29.12 -25.73
C GLU A 581 12.65 27.75 -25.12
N LEU A 582 13.42 26.91 -25.83
CA LEU A 582 13.88 25.61 -25.32
C LEU A 582 14.91 25.76 -24.19
N ALA A 583 15.82 26.73 -24.26
CA ALA A 583 16.85 26.95 -23.24
C ALA A 583 16.29 27.49 -21.92
N LEU A 584 15.08 28.05 -21.93
CA LEU A 584 14.32 28.43 -20.74
C LEU A 584 13.48 27.27 -20.16
N ASP A 585 13.29 26.17 -20.90
CA ASP A 585 12.52 25.00 -20.46
C ASP A 585 13.37 24.01 -19.62
N LYS A 586 12.77 23.42 -18.59
CA LYS A 586 13.43 22.48 -17.65
C LYS A 586 13.94 21.20 -18.34
N ASN A 587 13.32 20.77 -19.44
CA ASN A 587 13.68 19.58 -20.20
C ASN A 587 14.35 19.95 -21.53
N GLY A 588 13.85 21.00 -22.20
CA GLY A 588 14.35 21.53 -23.46
C GLY A 588 15.78 22.06 -23.38
N SER A 589 16.19 22.64 -22.25
CA SER A 589 17.56 23.12 -22.04
C SER A 589 18.61 22.01 -22.21
N HIS A 590 18.31 20.78 -21.76
CA HIS A 590 19.16 19.61 -22.00
C HIS A 590 19.20 19.20 -23.48
N VAL A 591 18.13 19.45 -24.25
CA VAL A 591 18.14 19.25 -25.71
C VAL A 591 19.05 20.28 -26.38
N VAL A 592 19.00 21.55 -25.96
CA VAL A 592 19.89 22.62 -26.46
C VAL A 592 21.36 22.34 -26.15
N ASP A 593 21.69 21.85 -24.96
CA ASP A 593 23.05 21.39 -24.65
C ASP A 593 23.48 20.22 -25.55
N CYS A 594 22.62 19.24 -25.84
CA CYS A 594 22.92 18.16 -26.78
C CYS A 594 23.11 18.63 -28.24
N ILE A 595 22.55 19.78 -28.66
CA ILE A 595 22.83 20.37 -29.98
C ILE A 595 24.32 20.76 -30.08
N TRP A 596 24.99 21.13 -28.98
CA TRP A 596 26.43 21.39 -29.01
C TRP A 596 27.23 20.16 -29.45
N GLU A 597 26.88 18.96 -28.97
CA GLU A 597 27.57 17.72 -29.34
C GLU A 597 27.13 17.23 -30.74
N GLY A 598 25.83 17.28 -31.04
CA GLY A 598 25.27 16.88 -32.34
C GLY A 598 25.75 17.72 -33.53
N THR A 599 26.27 18.93 -33.30
CA THR A 599 26.86 19.80 -34.33
C THR A 599 28.31 19.46 -34.72
N HIS A 600 28.79 18.26 -34.40
CA HIS A 600 30.04 17.72 -34.97
C HIS A 600 29.95 17.62 -36.51
N GLY A 601 30.90 18.26 -37.21
CA GLY A 601 30.87 18.50 -38.67
C GLY A 601 30.01 19.68 -39.14
N LEU A 602 29.43 20.47 -38.23
CA LEU A 602 28.42 21.51 -38.52
C LEU A 602 28.70 22.82 -37.78
N ALA A 603 29.96 23.28 -37.74
CA ALA A 603 30.37 24.41 -36.90
C ALA A 603 29.57 25.71 -37.13
N PHE A 604 29.14 25.99 -38.37
CA PHE A 604 28.33 27.16 -38.71
C PHE A 604 26.95 27.17 -38.03
N ILE A 605 26.40 26.00 -37.68
CA ILE A 605 25.13 25.90 -36.94
C ILE A 605 25.34 26.41 -35.52
N ARG A 606 26.45 26.08 -34.85
CA ARG A 606 26.73 26.59 -33.50
C ARG A 606 26.79 28.12 -33.48
N GLU A 607 27.34 28.75 -34.52
CA GLU A 607 27.38 30.21 -34.63
C GLU A 607 25.97 30.82 -34.70
N ARG A 608 25.02 30.20 -35.45
CA ARG A 608 23.61 30.61 -35.48
C ARG A 608 22.88 30.36 -34.15
N ILE A 609 23.07 29.20 -33.54
CA ILE A 609 22.44 28.83 -32.25
C ILE A 609 22.92 29.79 -31.14
N ALA A 610 24.19 30.19 -31.15
CA ALA A 610 24.73 31.18 -30.23
C ALA A 610 24.23 32.62 -30.50
N GLU A 611 23.90 32.97 -31.73
CA GLU A 611 23.23 34.23 -32.06
C GLU A 611 21.84 34.29 -31.42
N GLU A 612 21.03 33.25 -31.61
CA GLU A 612 19.67 33.12 -31.04
C GLU A 612 19.68 33.05 -29.49
N LEU A 613 20.68 32.38 -28.89
CA LEU A 613 20.90 32.43 -27.44
C LEU A 613 21.31 33.82 -26.93
N ALA A 614 22.08 34.59 -27.71
CA ALA A 614 22.51 35.93 -27.31
C ALA A 614 21.37 36.97 -27.39
N GLU A 615 20.41 36.78 -28.30
CA GLU A 615 19.18 37.58 -28.39
C GLU A 615 18.30 37.42 -27.14
N ASN A 616 18.35 36.26 -26.47
CA ASN A 616 17.55 35.92 -25.28
C ASN A 616 18.31 36.04 -23.94
N GLU A 617 19.46 36.72 -23.91
CA GLU A 617 20.39 36.72 -22.76
C GLU A 617 19.76 37.07 -21.40
N LEU A 618 18.89 38.09 -21.34
CA LEU A 618 18.36 38.58 -20.07
C LEU A 618 17.52 37.51 -19.35
N GLN A 619 16.55 36.94 -20.06
CA GLN A 619 15.72 35.84 -19.58
C GLN A 619 16.56 34.60 -19.24
N LEU A 620 17.56 34.27 -20.07
CA LEU A 620 18.46 33.14 -19.82
C LEU A 620 19.33 33.33 -18.57
N ARG A 621 19.73 34.56 -18.22
CA ARG A 621 20.48 34.83 -16.99
C ARG A 621 19.60 34.78 -15.74
N GLU A 622 18.31 35.07 -15.86
CA GLU A 622 17.33 35.02 -14.76
C GLU A 622 16.85 33.58 -14.48
N SER A 623 16.70 32.74 -15.52
CA SER A 623 16.38 31.32 -15.39
C SER A 623 17.56 30.45 -14.88
N SER A 624 17.27 29.45 -14.06
CA SER A 624 18.27 28.51 -13.53
C SER A 624 18.82 27.55 -14.59
N CYS A 625 17.97 27.00 -15.47
CA CYS A 625 18.41 26.21 -16.61
C CYS A 625 19.03 27.08 -17.71
N GLY A 626 18.51 28.29 -17.93
CA GLY A 626 19.11 29.27 -18.83
C GLY A 626 20.57 29.59 -18.46
N ARG A 627 20.87 29.80 -17.16
CA ARG A 627 22.25 29.99 -16.67
C ARG A 627 23.15 28.78 -16.94
N ALA A 628 22.61 27.56 -16.88
CA ALA A 628 23.36 26.35 -17.19
C ALA A 628 23.72 26.28 -18.68
N VAL A 629 22.74 26.48 -19.58
CA VAL A 629 22.98 26.54 -21.04
C VAL A 629 23.96 27.66 -21.39
N TRP A 630 23.79 28.86 -20.82
CA TRP A 630 24.69 30.01 -21.02
C TRP A 630 26.16 29.69 -20.67
N LYS A 631 26.37 28.98 -19.55
CA LYS A 631 27.68 28.49 -19.10
C LYS A 631 28.24 27.40 -20.01
N ASN A 632 27.42 26.41 -20.38
CA ASN A 632 27.82 25.25 -21.18
C ASN A 632 28.21 25.64 -22.61
N TRP A 633 27.42 26.52 -23.23
CA TRP A 633 27.70 27.15 -24.52
C TRP A 633 28.79 28.24 -24.47
N LYS A 634 29.35 28.55 -23.28
CA LYS A 634 30.38 29.59 -23.06
C LYS A 634 29.98 30.97 -23.60
N MET A 635 28.72 31.37 -23.41
CA MET A 635 28.16 32.57 -24.05
C MET A 635 28.84 33.89 -23.60
N ASP A 636 29.41 33.94 -22.39
CA ASP A 636 30.26 35.08 -21.98
C ASP A 636 31.53 35.23 -22.83
N LEU A 637 32.10 34.12 -23.33
CA LEU A 637 33.22 34.16 -24.28
C LEU A 637 32.73 34.56 -25.68
N TYR A 638 31.54 34.09 -26.10
CA TYR A 638 30.92 34.50 -27.37
C TYR A 638 30.72 36.01 -27.44
N LYS A 639 30.12 36.61 -26.40
CA LYS A 639 29.92 38.07 -26.31
C LYS A 639 31.23 38.84 -26.19
N ARG A 640 32.14 38.45 -25.30
CA ARG A 640 33.36 39.24 -25.01
C ARG A 640 34.45 39.07 -26.07
N ARG A 641 34.57 37.88 -26.67
CA ARG A 641 35.61 37.52 -27.65
C ARG A 641 35.08 36.52 -28.70
N ARG A 642 34.13 36.95 -29.53
CA ARG A 642 33.46 36.11 -30.56
C ARG A 642 34.45 35.30 -31.41
N GLN A 643 35.62 35.85 -31.77
CA GLN A 643 36.65 35.14 -32.52
C GLN A 643 37.28 33.95 -31.74
N ASP A 644 37.60 34.11 -30.45
CA ASP A 644 38.12 33.02 -29.62
C ASP A 644 37.07 31.93 -29.42
N TRP A 645 35.80 32.31 -29.27
CA TRP A 645 34.69 31.37 -29.19
C TRP A 645 34.52 30.59 -30.49
N VAL A 646 34.50 31.26 -31.64
CA VAL A 646 34.39 30.63 -32.96
C VAL A 646 35.56 29.68 -33.22
N LYS A 647 36.78 30.06 -32.81
CA LYS A 647 37.96 29.18 -32.88
C LYS A 647 37.81 27.93 -32.01
N GLN A 648 37.40 28.07 -30.74
CA GLN A 648 37.13 26.93 -29.85
C GLN A 648 35.98 26.05 -30.36
N SER A 649 34.93 26.67 -30.91
CA SER A 649 33.75 26.00 -31.47
C SER A 649 34.11 25.16 -32.70
N ARG A 650 34.85 25.73 -33.66
CA ARG A 650 35.31 25.02 -34.87
C ARG A 650 36.25 23.86 -34.53
N VAL A 651 37.18 24.04 -33.58
CA VAL A 651 38.03 22.94 -33.07
C VAL A 651 37.20 21.83 -32.44
N LYS A 652 36.24 22.16 -31.54
CA LYS A 652 35.29 21.19 -30.97
C LYS A 652 34.28 20.61 -31.99
N ALA A 653 34.31 21.00 -33.26
CA ALA A 653 33.43 20.49 -34.31
C ALA A 653 34.15 19.55 -35.30
N SER A 654 35.49 19.43 -35.22
CA SER A 654 36.33 18.58 -36.08
C SER A 654 36.14 18.82 -37.59
N ASN A 655 36.24 20.08 -38.00
CA ASN A 655 35.76 20.56 -39.30
C ASN A 655 36.82 20.50 -40.44
N ASP A 656 37.44 19.33 -40.66
CA ASP A 656 38.44 19.11 -41.73
C ASP A 656 37.84 18.65 -43.09
N GLY A 657 36.52 18.45 -43.17
CA GLY A 657 35.91 17.65 -44.25
C GLY A 657 34.59 18.13 -44.84
N PHE A 658 34.31 19.46 -44.89
CA PHE A 658 33.20 19.97 -45.71
C PHE A 658 33.41 21.43 -46.14
N GLN A 659 33.49 21.68 -47.45
CA GLN A 659 33.47 23.02 -48.05
C GLN A 659 32.04 23.40 -48.51
N SER A 660 31.76 24.70 -48.61
CA SER A 660 30.42 25.20 -48.91
C SER A 660 30.07 25.11 -50.40
N PHE A 661 28.85 24.66 -50.72
CA PHE A 661 28.32 24.70 -52.08
C PHE A 661 27.87 26.13 -52.44
N SER A 662 28.81 26.94 -52.93
CA SER A 662 28.52 28.24 -53.54
C SER A 662 29.40 28.57 -54.75
N GLU A 663 30.08 27.58 -55.35
CA GLU A 663 30.88 27.72 -56.57
C GLU A 663 30.45 26.71 -57.66
N ILE A 664 29.20 26.84 -58.13
CA ILE A 664 28.77 26.21 -59.39
C ILE A 664 28.86 27.26 -60.51
N ASP A 665 30.08 27.52 -61.01
CA ASP A 665 30.32 27.66 -62.45
C ASP A 665 31.81 27.78 -62.81
N LYS A 666 32.44 26.67 -63.21
CA LYS A 666 33.58 26.60 -64.15
C LYS A 666 34.00 25.15 -64.47
N GLY A 667 33.72 24.73 -65.70
CA GLY A 667 34.67 23.87 -66.43
C GLY A 667 34.38 22.37 -66.53
N LYS A 668 33.77 22.00 -67.65
CA LYS A 668 34.27 20.97 -68.60
C LYS A 668 34.60 19.56 -68.08
N LYS A 669 33.74 18.62 -68.51
CA LYS A 669 34.05 17.51 -69.43
C LYS A 669 35.09 16.43 -69.05
N LEU A 670 34.59 15.19 -69.20
CA LEU A 670 35.20 13.99 -69.81
C LEU A 670 36.07 13.03 -68.95
N ASP A 671 35.71 11.75 -69.14
CA ASP A 671 36.52 10.53 -69.26
C ASP A 671 37.48 10.07 -68.15
N GLY A 672 37.46 8.74 -67.90
CA GLY A 672 38.64 8.03 -67.38
C GLY A 672 38.37 6.83 -66.46
N GLN A 673 38.22 5.64 -67.06
CA GLN A 673 38.74 4.31 -66.67
C GLN A 673 39.49 4.11 -65.32
N ALA A 674 39.60 2.94 -64.70
CA ALA A 674 38.95 1.60 -64.77
C ALA A 674 39.70 0.66 -63.78
N ALA A 675 39.30 -0.62 -63.70
CA ALA A 675 40.05 -1.78 -63.14
C ALA A 675 40.21 -1.86 -61.59
N LYS A 676 40.24 -3.06 -60.96
CA LYS A 676 39.91 -4.43 -61.43
C LYS A 676 39.58 -5.40 -60.27
N GLU A 677 38.85 -6.46 -60.61
CA GLU A 677 38.75 -7.81 -59.99
C GLU A 677 40.09 -8.46 -59.61
N PRO A 678 40.16 -9.55 -58.77
CA PRO A 678 39.30 -10.77 -58.78
C PRO A 678 39.02 -11.44 -57.40
N ALA A 679 38.50 -12.68 -57.25
CA ALA A 679 37.36 -13.42 -57.87
C ALA A 679 37.18 -14.81 -57.17
N ASN A 680 36.03 -15.49 -57.39
CA ASN A 680 35.66 -16.86 -56.94
C ASN A 680 35.46 -17.06 -55.41
N GLY A 681 34.62 -17.97 -54.89
CA GLY A 681 33.67 -18.96 -55.46
C GLY A 681 33.44 -20.12 -54.45
N ASP A 682 32.35 -20.91 -54.42
CA ASP A 682 31.11 -20.91 -55.21
C ASP A 682 29.90 -21.43 -54.37
N SER A 683 29.10 -22.41 -54.81
CA SER A 683 27.74 -22.71 -54.31
C SER A 683 27.31 -24.20 -54.33
N ALA A 684 26.20 -24.54 -53.65
CA ALA A 684 25.49 -25.83 -53.77
C ALA A 684 24.00 -25.71 -53.36
N VAL A 685 23.10 -26.50 -53.97
CA VAL A 685 21.63 -26.43 -53.82
C VAL A 685 20.98 -27.83 -53.80
N ALA A 686 19.87 -28.02 -53.07
CA ALA A 686 19.01 -29.20 -53.16
C ALA A 686 17.51 -28.84 -52.99
N ASN A 687 16.61 -29.61 -53.60
CA ASN A 687 15.16 -29.32 -53.71
C ASN A 687 14.26 -30.28 -52.88
N GLY A 688 13.05 -29.83 -52.55
CA GLY A 688 11.97 -30.64 -51.95
C GLY A 688 10.57 -30.16 -52.37
N ILE A 689 9.64 -31.08 -52.62
CA ILE A 689 8.38 -30.82 -53.34
C ILE A 689 7.23 -30.42 -52.37
N LYS A 690 6.38 -29.48 -52.81
CA LYS A 690 5.21 -28.98 -52.05
C LYS A 690 3.91 -29.76 -52.34
N LYS A 691 3.07 -29.89 -51.31
CA LYS A 691 1.69 -30.40 -51.38
C LYS A 691 0.71 -29.40 -52.02
N THR A 692 -0.49 -29.85 -52.35
CA THR A 692 -1.42 -29.13 -53.24
C THR A 692 -2.30 -28.07 -52.51
N PRO A 693 -2.79 -27.03 -53.22
CA PRO A 693 -3.60 -25.97 -52.61
C PRO A 693 -4.89 -26.44 -51.92
N LEU A 694 -5.48 -27.57 -52.37
CA LEU A 694 -6.74 -28.09 -51.85
C LEU A 694 -6.60 -28.71 -50.45
N GLU A 695 -5.42 -29.25 -50.13
CA GLU A 695 -5.07 -29.77 -48.80
C GLU A 695 -4.90 -28.60 -47.82
N LEU A 696 -4.11 -27.59 -48.21
CA LEU A 696 -3.87 -26.36 -47.43
C LEU A 696 -5.16 -25.58 -47.13
N ALA A 697 -6.15 -25.62 -48.03
CA ALA A 697 -7.46 -25.01 -47.80
C ALA A 697 -8.25 -25.69 -46.66
N ARG A 698 -8.20 -27.02 -46.58
CA ARG A 698 -8.89 -27.78 -45.51
C ARG A 698 -8.25 -27.57 -44.14
N GLU A 699 -6.92 -27.56 -44.06
CA GLU A 699 -6.21 -27.25 -42.80
C GLU A 699 -6.52 -25.85 -42.27
N ARG A 700 -6.52 -24.83 -43.14
CA ARG A 700 -6.82 -23.44 -42.77
C ARG A 700 -8.24 -23.29 -42.20
N HIS A 701 -9.21 -24.04 -42.73
CA HIS A 701 -10.58 -24.03 -42.22
C HIS A 701 -10.72 -24.76 -40.87
N ALA A 702 -9.92 -25.81 -40.64
CA ALA A 702 -9.86 -26.49 -39.34
C ALA A 702 -9.22 -25.59 -38.25
N LYS A 703 -8.07 -24.96 -38.53
CA LYS A 703 -7.39 -24.06 -37.57
C LYS A 703 -8.28 -22.91 -37.10
N ARG A 704 -8.96 -22.21 -38.02
CA ARG A 704 -9.90 -21.12 -37.66
C ARG A 704 -11.06 -21.58 -36.76
N LYS A 705 -11.49 -22.84 -36.87
CA LYS A 705 -12.53 -23.41 -35.99
C LYS A 705 -12.00 -23.67 -34.56
N ALA A 706 -10.75 -24.11 -34.44
CA ALA A 706 -10.09 -24.33 -33.14
C ALA A 706 -9.74 -23.02 -32.40
N GLU A 707 -9.23 -22.02 -33.13
CA GLU A 707 -8.87 -20.71 -32.55
C GLU A 707 -10.09 -19.97 -31.98
N LYS A 708 -11.26 -20.09 -32.64
CA LYS A 708 -12.51 -19.50 -32.14
C LYS A 708 -12.96 -20.17 -30.84
N ALA A 709 -12.95 -21.51 -30.80
CA ALA A 709 -13.30 -22.29 -29.60
C ALA A 709 -12.39 -21.97 -28.40
N SER A 710 -11.09 -21.71 -28.62
CA SER A 710 -10.16 -21.37 -27.53
C SER A 710 -10.41 -19.98 -26.92
N LYS A 711 -10.80 -18.99 -27.73
CA LYS A 711 -11.22 -17.67 -27.21
C LYS A 711 -12.56 -17.76 -26.47
N GLU A 712 -13.51 -18.54 -26.99
CA GLU A 712 -14.77 -18.84 -26.31
C GLU A 712 -14.51 -19.54 -24.96
N GLN A 713 -13.62 -20.56 -24.89
CA GLN A 713 -13.27 -21.24 -23.63
C GLN A 713 -12.72 -20.30 -22.54
N LYS A 714 -11.91 -19.28 -22.88
CA LYS A 714 -11.36 -18.37 -21.85
C LYS A 714 -12.38 -17.37 -21.30
N SER A 715 -13.37 -16.94 -22.09
CA SER A 715 -14.49 -16.16 -21.55
C SER A 715 -15.45 -17.07 -20.74
N VAL A 716 -15.69 -18.29 -21.22
CA VAL A 716 -16.47 -19.33 -20.52
C VAL A 716 -15.85 -19.71 -19.17
N ASN A 717 -14.53 -19.77 -19.02
CA ASN A 717 -13.91 -20.08 -17.72
C ASN A 717 -14.12 -18.96 -16.68
N LYS A 718 -14.09 -17.67 -17.07
CA LYS A 718 -14.39 -16.58 -16.13
C LYS A 718 -15.89 -16.49 -15.81
N SER A 719 -16.76 -16.61 -16.81
CA SER A 719 -18.21 -16.57 -16.58
C SER A 719 -18.71 -17.79 -15.81
N SER A 720 -18.23 -19.00 -16.10
CA SER A 720 -18.64 -20.22 -15.38
C SER A 720 -18.08 -20.34 -13.96
N LEU A 721 -17.10 -19.52 -13.56
CA LEU A 721 -16.70 -19.39 -12.16
C LEU A 721 -17.67 -18.46 -11.42
N LEU A 722 -17.86 -17.25 -11.94
CA LEU A 722 -18.77 -16.26 -11.34
C LEU A 722 -20.22 -16.74 -11.32
N SER A 723 -20.68 -17.43 -12.36
CA SER A 723 -22.01 -18.07 -12.38
C SER A 723 -22.12 -19.17 -11.33
N ALA A 724 -21.13 -20.07 -11.18
CA ALA A 724 -21.23 -21.14 -10.19
C ALA A 724 -21.29 -20.62 -8.74
N VAL A 725 -20.50 -19.59 -8.41
CA VAL A 725 -20.58 -18.91 -7.11
C VAL A 725 -21.94 -18.20 -6.96
N LYS A 726 -22.41 -17.49 -7.99
CA LYS A 726 -23.74 -16.85 -7.99
C LYS A 726 -24.86 -17.87 -7.78
N ASP A 727 -24.82 -19.02 -8.44
CA ASP A 727 -25.85 -20.06 -8.35
C ASP A 727 -25.88 -20.67 -6.93
N SER A 728 -24.72 -20.86 -6.31
CA SER A 728 -24.61 -21.27 -4.89
C SER A 728 -25.18 -20.19 -3.94
N VAL A 729 -24.87 -18.91 -4.17
CA VAL A 729 -25.45 -17.80 -3.38
C VAL A 729 -26.98 -17.70 -3.57
N VAL A 730 -27.49 -17.94 -4.78
CA VAL A 730 -28.94 -17.99 -5.05
C VAL A 730 -29.59 -19.17 -4.32
N GLN A 731 -28.93 -20.33 -4.22
CA GLN A 731 -29.41 -21.46 -3.41
C GLN A 731 -29.43 -21.13 -1.91
N PHE A 732 -28.39 -20.45 -1.39
CA PHE A 732 -28.31 -20.03 0.01
C PHE A 732 -29.42 -19.04 0.41
N ILE A 733 -29.73 -18.07 -0.47
CA ILE A 733 -30.84 -17.14 -0.28
C ILE A 733 -32.18 -17.89 -0.38
N ARG A 734 -32.35 -18.74 -1.40
CA ARG A 734 -33.58 -19.50 -1.61
C ARG A 734 -33.92 -20.44 -0.44
N ALA A 735 -32.91 -21.03 0.21
CA ALA A 735 -33.13 -21.85 1.40
C ALA A 735 -33.74 -21.06 2.56
N ALA A 736 -33.39 -19.77 2.71
CA ALA A 736 -34.03 -18.87 3.65
C ALA A 736 -35.47 -18.49 3.24
N ASP A 737 -35.73 -18.26 1.95
CA ASP A 737 -37.09 -18.01 1.43
C ASP A 737 -38.02 -19.23 1.63
N GLU A 738 -37.50 -20.45 1.49
CA GLU A 738 -38.26 -21.69 1.69
C GLU A 738 -38.48 -22.01 3.18
N ASP A 739 -37.51 -21.74 4.07
CA ASP A 739 -37.66 -21.88 5.53
C ASP A 739 -38.61 -20.80 6.12
N ALA A 740 -38.62 -19.59 5.55
CA ALA A 740 -39.50 -18.48 5.95
C ALA A 740 -40.99 -18.86 5.98
N LEU A 741 -41.43 -19.76 5.08
CA LEU A 741 -42.81 -20.24 5.00
C LEU A 741 -43.26 -21.02 6.26
N PHE A 742 -42.31 -21.59 7.01
CA PHE A 742 -42.59 -22.47 8.15
C PHE A 742 -42.49 -21.78 9.51
N LYS A 743 -41.86 -20.59 9.59
CA LYS A 743 -41.56 -19.91 10.87
C LYS A 743 -42.74 -19.77 11.81
N SER A 744 -43.94 -19.50 11.28
CA SER A 744 -45.20 -19.39 12.04
C SER A 744 -45.58 -20.63 12.85
N SER A 745 -44.98 -21.80 12.54
CA SER A 745 -45.13 -23.03 13.32
C SER A 745 -44.36 -23.01 14.66
N GLY A 746 -43.42 -22.09 14.86
CA GLY A 746 -42.42 -22.15 15.94
C GLY A 746 -41.20 -23.03 15.62
N HIS A 747 -41.03 -23.38 14.34
CA HIS A 747 -39.87 -24.09 13.79
C HIS A 747 -39.51 -23.55 12.40
N GLY A 748 -38.25 -23.73 12.00
CA GLY A 748 -37.86 -23.77 10.58
C GLY A 748 -38.22 -25.10 9.90
N LEU A 749 -37.78 -25.26 8.65
CA LEU A 749 -38.07 -26.40 7.79
C LEU A 749 -37.35 -27.68 8.28
N GLN A 750 -38.13 -28.64 8.79
CA GLN A 750 -37.60 -29.94 9.20
C GLN A 750 -37.56 -30.91 8.01
N GLN A 751 -36.37 -31.38 7.61
CA GLN A 751 -36.21 -32.38 6.56
C GLN A 751 -36.30 -33.81 7.13
N PRO A 752 -37.19 -34.69 6.60
CA PRO A 752 -37.32 -36.06 7.10
C PRO A 752 -36.01 -36.86 7.05
N GLY A 753 -35.65 -37.47 8.18
CA GLY A 753 -34.42 -38.28 8.30
C GLY A 753 -33.14 -37.48 8.62
N GLN A 754 -33.18 -36.14 8.56
CA GLN A 754 -32.13 -35.32 9.15
C GLN A 754 -32.41 -35.04 10.64
N GLY A 755 -31.39 -34.63 11.39
CA GLY A 755 -31.53 -34.28 12.81
C GLY A 755 -32.24 -32.93 13.03
N PRO A 756 -32.27 -32.41 14.27
CA PRO A 756 -32.84 -31.09 14.61
C PRO A 756 -31.91 -29.94 14.14
N ARG A 757 -31.68 -29.88 12.83
CA ARG A 757 -30.96 -28.84 12.11
C ARG A 757 -31.97 -27.79 11.63
N ALA A 758 -31.61 -26.52 11.73
CA ALA A 758 -32.35 -25.43 11.10
C ALA A 758 -31.49 -24.77 10.01
N ASN A 759 -32.14 -24.15 9.03
CA ASN A 759 -31.48 -23.41 7.94
C ASN A 759 -30.59 -22.26 8.43
N ILE A 760 -30.98 -21.61 9.54
CA ILE A 760 -30.33 -20.38 10.04
C ILE A 760 -28.85 -20.55 10.43
N LEU A 761 -28.46 -21.67 11.04
CA LEU A 761 -27.08 -21.96 11.48
C LEU A 761 -26.91 -23.41 11.94
N GLU A 762 -25.93 -24.14 11.39
CA GLU A 762 -25.50 -25.42 11.93
C GLU A 762 -24.47 -25.24 13.07
N HIS A 763 -24.94 -24.83 14.26
CA HIS A 763 -24.06 -24.40 15.35
C HIS A 763 -23.21 -25.55 15.94
N HIS A 764 -21.89 -25.46 15.78
CA HIS A 764 -20.90 -26.33 16.44
C HIS A 764 -19.93 -25.53 17.33
N PRO A 765 -19.46 -26.08 18.47
CA PRO A 765 -18.37 -25.47 19.24
C PRO A 765 -17.10 -25.31 18.40
N PRO A 766 -16.25 -24.27 18.62
CA PRO A 766 -15.11 -23.98 17.73
C PRO A 766 -14.18 -25.16 17.41
N LYS A 767 -13.78 -25.95 18.42
CA LYS A 767 -12.95 -27.16 18.21
C LYS A 767 -13.60 -28.25 17.36
N LYS A 768 -14.93 -28.28 17.27
CA LYS A 768 -15.67 -29.18 16.37
C LYS A 768 -15.84 -28.55 14.99
N LEU A 769 -16.15 -27.25 14.93
CA LEU A 769 -16.28 -26.53 13.66
C LEU A 769 -14.96 -26.53 12.86
N GLN A 770 -13.81 -26.34 13.52
CA GLN A 770 -12.48 -26.46 12.89
C GLN A 770 -12.31 -27.82 12.19
N LYS A 771 -12.71 -28.92 12.85
CA LYS A 771 -12.66 -30.30 12.31
C LYS A 771 -13.75 -30.62 11.28
N LEU A 772 -14.74 -29.75 11.10
CA LEU A 772 -15.84 -29.91 10.13
C LEU A 772 -15.63 -29.07 8.87
N LEU A 773 -14.96 -27.93 9.00
CA LEU A 773 -14.46 -27.14 7.88
C LEU A 773 -13.23 -27.80 7.25
N ASP A 774 -12.35 -28.37 8.09
CA ASP A 774 -11.04 -28.91 7.70
C ASP A 774 -10.21 -27.90 6.88
N PHE A 775 -10.24 -26.65 7.34
CA PHE A 775 -9.74 -25.49 6.60
C PHE A 775 -8.23 -25.31 6.79
N SER A 776 -7.46 -25.85 5.86
CA SER A 776 -6.07 -25.46 5.59
C SER A 776 -6.00 -24.49 4.39
N LEU A 777 -4.93 -23.69 4.31
CA LEU A 777 -4.66 -22.86 3.13
C LEU A 777 -3.80 -23.69 2.16
N PRO A 778 -4.38 -24.29 1.10
CA PRO A 778 -3.78 -25.41 0.40
C PRO A 778 -2.45 -25.04 -0.26
N ASP A 779 -1.52 -25.99 -0.30
CA ASP A 779 -0.21 -25.82 -0.96
C ASP A 779 -0.24 -25.91 -2.48
N GLN A 780 -1.34 -26.41 -3.03
CA GLN A 780 -1.54 -26.58 -4.45
C GLN A 780 -2.81 -25.86 -4.92
N PRO A 781 -2.83 -25.27 -6.13
CA PRO A 781 -3.99 -24.54 -6.62
C PRO A 781 -5.15 -25.50 -6.95
N GLN A 782 -6.09 -25.67 -6.01
CA GLN A 782 -7.29 -26.50 -6.14
C GLN A 782 -8.33 -25.96 -7.16
N GLY A 783 -8.06 -24.81 -7.79
CA GLY A 783 -8.83 -24.28 -8.92
C GLY A 783 -10.27 -23.92 -8.57
N LYS A 784 -11.18 -24.16 -9.54
CA LYS A 784 -12.62 -23.90 -9.36
C LYS A 784 -13.24 -24.83 -8.31
N ASP A 785 -12.84 -26.09 -8.30
CA ASP A 785 -13.57 -27.12 -7.57
C ASP A 785 -13.27 -27.05 -6.06
N GLY A 786 -12.01 -26.77 -5.67
CA GLY A 786 -11.68 -26.43 -4.28
C GLY A 786 -12.31 -25.12 -3.79
N LEU A 787 -12.47 -24.12 -4.68
CA LEU A 787 -13.23 -22.90 -4.32
C LEU A 787 -14.71 -23.24 -4.05
N LEU A 788 -15.32 -24.13 -4.82
CA LEU A 788 -16.72 -24.50 -4.62
C LEU A 788 -16.93 -25.38 -3.38
N ASP A 789 -16.02 -26.31 -3.08
CA ASP A 789 -16.04 -27.08 -1.82
C ASP A 789 -15.99 -26.16 -0.59
N ILE A 790 -15.08 -25.18 -0.56
CA ILE A 790 -15.02 -24.26 0.58
C ILE A 790 -16.19 -23.27 0.60
N VAL A 791 -16.74 -22.86 -0.55
CA VAL A 791 -17.97 -22.05 -0.61
C VAL A 791 -19.18 -22.82 -0.09
N GLU A 792 -19.32 -24.12 -0.41
CA GLU A 792 -20.39 -24.98 0.12
C GLU A 792 -20.25 -25.14 1.64
N LYS A 793 -19.05 -25.42 2.15
CA LYS A 793 -18.75 -25.46 3.59
C LYS A 793 -19.04 -24.12 4.29
N VAL A 794 -18.68 -22.99 3.67
CA VAL A 794 -18.96 -21.65 4.20
C VAL A 794 -20.46 -21.39 4.27
N HIS A 795 -21.24 -21.74 3.23
CA HIS A 795 -22.70 -21.68 3.28
C HIS A 795 -23.30 -22.65 4.32
N GLN A 796 -22.76 -23.86 4.47
CA GLN A 796 -23.26 -24.87 5.41
C GLN A 796 -23.15 -24.44 6.88
N TYR A 797 -22.03 -23.80 7.26
CA TYR A 797 -21.70 -23.51 8.66
C TYR A 797 -21.75 -22.02 9.05
N SER A 798 -22.03 -21.11 8.12
CA SER A 798 -22.29 -19.70 8.45
C SER A 798 -23.72 -19.47 8.98
N VAL A 799 -23.95 -18.29 9.56
CA VAL A 799 -25.32 -17.81 9.82
C VAL A 799 -25.94 -17.37 8.50
N ASN A 800 -27.09 -17.92 8.14
CA ASN A 800 -27.87 -17.43 7.02
C ASN A 800 -28.66 -16.18 7.43
N THR A 801 -28.09 -15.00 7.20
CA THR A 801 -28.71 -13.71 7.60
C THR A 801 -29.91 -13.31 6.73
N TRP A 802 -30.17 -14.03 5.63
CA TRP A 802 -31.41 -13.89 4.85
C TRP A 802 -32.59 -14.61 5.52
N ASP A 803 -32.32 -15.55 6.44
CA ASP A 803 -33.33 -16.29 7.17
C ASP A 803 -34.14 -15.36 8.09
N GLN A 804 -35.47 -15.42 7.97
CA GLN A 804 -36.42 -14.63 8.77
C GLN A 804 -36.22 -14.74 10.29
N GLY A 805 -35.68 -15.85 10.77
CA GLY A 805 -35.38 -16.07 12.19
C GLY A 805 -34.15 -15.31 12.70
N PHE A 806 -33.37 -14.65 11.85
CA PHE A 806 -32.22 -13.83 12.25
C PHE A 806 -32.67 -12.46 12.75
N LEU A 807 -32.87 -12.37 14.06
CA LEU A 807 -33.42 -11.20 14.78
C LEU A 807 -32.52 -10.82 15.98
N ASP A 808 -31.24 -11.13 15.87
CA ASP A 808 -30.23 -11.06 16.93
C ASP A 808 -29.61 -9.66 17.04
N LYS A 809 -28.90 -9.22 16.00
CA LYS A 809 -28.07 -8.02 16.05
C LYS A 809 -28.75 -6.80 15.40
N LEU A 810 -28.15 -5.62 15.55
CA LEU A 810 -28.59 -4.38 14.90
C LEU A 810 -28.21 -4.33 13.40
N TYR A 811 -28.32 -5.45 12.70
CA TYR A 811 -28.21 -5.60 11.24
C TYR A 811 -28.97 -6.88 10.86
N ALA A 812 -29.39 -7.01 9.61
CA ALA A 812 -30.18 -8.14 9.13
C ALA A 812 -29.67 -8.63 7.75
N SER A 813 -30.54 -9.28 6.98
CA SER A 813 -30.35 -9.56 5.55
C SER A 813 -29.88 -8.32 4.78
N ILE A 814 -29.23 -8.51 3.63
CA ILE A 814 -28.96 -7.42 2.69
C ILE A 814 -30.02 -7.41 1.58
N THR A 815 -30.22 -6.29 0.90
CA THR A 815 -31.08 -6.29 -0.30
C THR A 815 -30.37 -6.93 -1.51
N PRO A 816 -31.10 -7.55 -2.46
CA PRO A 816 -30.52 -8.04 -3.72
C PRO A 816 -29.85 -6.94 -4.55
N VAL A 817 -30.38 -5.71 -4.47
CA VAL A 817 -29.76 -4.51 -5.06
C VAL A 817 -28.43 -4.23 -4.39
N GLY A 818 -28.39 -4.22 -3.06
CA GLY A 818 -27.16 -4.06 -2.29
C GLY A 818 -26.09 -5.09 -2.67
N LEU A 819 -26.45 -6.37 -2.76
CA LEU A 819 -25.54 -7.44 -3.20
C LEU A 819 -24.96 -7.18 -4.60
N ALA A 820 -25.80 -6.76 -5.55
CA ALA A 820 -25.34 -6.42 -6.91
C ALA A 820 -24.41 -5.19 -6.92
N VAL A 821 -24.64 -4.21 -6.04
CA VAL A 821 -23.79 -3.02 -5.90
C VAL A 821 -22.46 -3.34 -5.20
N ASP A 822 -22.44 -4.28 -4.26
CA ASP A 822 -21.19 -4.72 -3.61
C ASP A 822 -20.30 -5.53 -4.57
N LEU A 823 -20.91 -6.32 -5.47
CA LEU A 823 -20.23 -6.94 -6.61
C LEU A 823 -19.68 -5.89 -7.59
N LEU A 824 -20.44 -4.83 -7.88
CA LEU A 824 -19.97 -3.70 -8.70
C LEU A 824 -18.76 -3.01 -8.05
N LEU A 825 -18.82 -2.65 -6.76
CA LEU A 825 -17.69 -2.06 -6.03
C LEU A 825 -16.45 -2.96 -6.05
N SER A 826 -16.64 -4.27 -5.86
CA SER A 826 -15.54 -5.25 -5.90
C SER A 826 -14.94 -5.41 -7.31
N SER A 827 -15.71 -5.12 -8.37
CA SER A 827 -15.19 -5.06 -9.75
C SER A 827 -14.42 -3.77 -10.07
N LEU A 828 -14.70 -2.67 -9.36
CA LEU A 828 -14.02 -1.38 -9.52
C LEU A 828 -12.74 -1.28 -8.69
N ASN A 829 -12.70 -1.91 -7.50
CA ASN A 829 -11.56 -1.93 -6.57
C ASN A 829 -10.87 -0.55 -6.36
N THR A 830 -11.67 0.51 -6.32
CA THR A 830 -11.19 1.91 -6.36
C THR A 830 -11.12 2.52 -4.96
N ASN A 831 -10.00 3.18 -4.64
CA ASN A 831 -9.79 3.88 -3.37
C ASN A 831 -10.34 5.32 -3.42
N VAL A 832 -11.37 5.63 -2.65
CA VAL A 832 -12.07 6.94 -2.60
C VAL A 832 -11.35 7.89 -1.63
N HIS A 833 -10.16 8.31 -2.03
CA HIS A 833 -9.26 9.13 -1.21
C HIS A 833 -8.98 10.49 -1.88
N VAL A 834 -8.51 10.47 -3.13
CA VAL A 834 -8.39 11.64 -3.99
C VAL A 834 -9.33 11.53 -5.19
N TYR A 835 -9.83 12.67 -5.66
CA TYR A 835 -10.79 12.78 -6.76
C TYR A 835 -10.27 12.14 -8.05
N GLN A 836 -8.99 12.38 -8.38
CA GLN A 836 -8.35 11.91 -9.63
C GLN A 836 -8.54 10.40 -9.88
N VAL A 837 -8.45 9.57 -8.84
CA VAL A 837 -8.56 8.10 -8.99
C VAL A 837 -10.00 7.58 -8.85
N SER A 838 -10.94 8.41 -8.38
CA SER A 838 -12.24 7.95 -7.91
C SER A 838 -13.44 8.86 -8.28
N PRO A 839 -13.42 9.62 -9.40
CA PRO A 839 -14.25 10.81 -9.57
C PRO A 839 -15.75 10.52 -9.48
N VAL A 840 -16.21 9.44 -10.10
CA VAL A 840 -17.64 9.01 -10.04
C VAL A 840 -18.05 8.63 -8.62
N LEU A 841 -17.20 7.91 -7.89
CA LEU A 841 -17.51 7.49 -6.52
C LEU A 841 -17.51 8.69 -5.56
N THR A 842 -16.59 9.63 -5.72
CA THR A 842 -16.55 10.89 -4.96
C THR A 842 -17.78 11.76 -5.22
N VAL A 843 -18.18 11.97 -6.48
CA VAL A 843 -19.41 12.73 -6.82
C VAL A 843 -20.65 12.05 -6.24
N MET A 844 -20.78 10.73 -6.38
CA MET A 844 -21.91 9.99 -5.82
C MET A 844 -21.92 9.98 -4.29
N GLU A 845 -20.75 9.92 -3.63
CA GLU A 845 -20.66 10.04 -2.17
C GLU A 845 -21.08 11.43 -1.69
N LYS A 846 -20.51 12.50 -2.25
CA LYS A 846 -20.84 13.89 -1.87
C LYS A 846 -22.33 14.19 -2.09
N GLN A 847 -22.89 13.79 -3.23
CA GLN A 847 -24.31 13.99 -3.52
C GLN A 847 -25.22 13.19 -2.58
N THR A 848 -24.85 11.94 -2.25
CA THR A 848 -25.60 11.11 -1.29
C THR A 848 -25.54 11.71 0.12
N ALA A 849 -24.36 12.16 0.56
CA ALA A 849 -24.17 12.77 1.87
C ALA A 849 -24.88 14.13 1.99
N LYS A 850 -24.90 14.94 0.92
CA LYS A 850 -25.66 16.21 0.87
C LYS A 850 -27.17 15.98 0.86
N ALA A 851 -27.65 14.94 0.16
CA ALA A 851 -29.06 14.52 0.23
C ALA A 851 -29.44 14.03 1.64
N LEU A 852 -28.58 13.26 2.32
CA LEU A 852 -28.77 12.87 3.71
C LEU A 852 -28.79 14.08 4.66
N ALA A 853 -27.82 14.99 4.56
CA ALA A 853 -27.78 16.21 5.37
C ALA A 853 -29.05 17.07 5.18
N THR A 854 -29.58 17.11 3.95
CA THR A 854 -30.84 17.78 3.62
C THR A 854 -32.06 17.10 4.28
N LEU A 855 -32.12 15.75 4.32
CA LEU A 855 -33.15 15.04 5.09
C LEU A 855 -33.08 15.36 6.59
N PHE A 856 -31.87 15.46 7.15
CA PHE A 856 -31.62 15.93 8.52
C PHE A 856 -31.82 17.44 8.70
N ASN A 857 -32.33 18.16 7.69
CA ASN A 857 -32.66 19.58 7.76
C ASN A 857 -31.44 20.47 8.13
N LEU A 858 -30.23 20.02 7.80
CA LEU A 858 -28.99 20.80 7.92
C LEU A 858 -28.89 21.78 6.74
N LYS A 859 -29.26 23.05 6.97
CA LYS A 859 -29.50 24.05 5.90
C LYS A 859 -28.27 24.81 5.38
N GLY A 860 -27.06 24.44 5.81
CA GLY A 860 -25.84 25.12 5.35
C GLY A 860 -25.55 24.86 3.87
N SER A 861 -25.00 25.84 3.15
CA SER A 861 -24.49 25.67 1.78
C SER A 861 -23.44 24.55 1.71
N TYR A 862 -22.57 24.50 2.72
CA TYR A 862 -21.53 23.50 2.96
C TYR A 862 -22.01 22.29 3.80
N ALA A 863 -23.32 22.11 4.03
CA ALA A 863 -23.83 20.93 4.72
C ALA A 863 -23.69 19.68 3.84
N GLY A 864 -23.29 18.56 4.45
CA GLY A 864 -22.95 17.35 3.72
C GLY A 864 -22.42 16.26 4.65
N GLY A 865 -21.43 15.50 4.20
CA GLY A 865 -20.80 14.45 4.99
C GLY A 865 -19.85 13.58 4.18
N VAL A 866 -19.28 12.58 4.84
CA VAL A 866 -18.27 11.67 4.29
C VAL A 866 -18.50 10.24 4.78
N SER A 867 -18.20 9.22 3.97
CA SER A 867 -18.44 7.82 4.34
C SER A 867 -17.38 7.26 5.29
N GLN A 868 -17.83 6.36 6.18
CA GLN A 868 -17.08 5.83 7.31
C GLN A 868 -17.19 4.30 7.37
N PRO A 869 -16.16 3.59 7.88
CA PRO A 869 -16.14 2.12 7.91
C PRO A 869 -17.02 1.54 9.04
N GLY A 870 -17.70 2.38 9.81
CA GLY A 870 -18.64 1.97 10.86
C GLY A 870 -19.02 3.13 11.77
N GLY A 871 -20.15 3.01 12.48
CA GLY A 871 -20.60 4.04 13.43
C GLY A 871 -19.55 4.36 14.50
N SER A 872 -18.80 3.36 14.97
CA SER A 872 -17.67 3.57 15.89
C SER A 872 -16.61 4.54 15.33
N ALA A 873 -16.27 4.42 14.04
CA ALA A 873 -15.29 5.28 13.38
C ALA A 873 -15.86 6.68 13.08
N ALA A 874 -17.15 6.78 12.76
CA ALA A 874 -17.85 8.05 12.61
C ALA A 874 -17.85 8.84 13.92
N ASN A 875 -18.27 8.24 15.05
CA ASN A 875 -18.24 8.89 16.36
C ASN A 875 -16.81 9.24 16.82
N GLN A 876 -15.81 8.40 16.49
CA GLN A 876 -14.40 8.67 16.77
C GLN A 876 -13.90 9.89 15.98
N THR A 877 -14.23 9.96 14.69
CA THR A 877 -13.85 11.08 13.82
C THR A 877 -14.52 12.38 14.27
N SER A 878 -15.81 12.36 14.62
CA SER A 878 -16.50 13.56 15.15
C SER A 878 -15.92 14.06 16.47
N MET A 879 -15.43 13.17 17.33
CA MET A 879 -14.76 13.54 18.58
C MET A 879 -13.41 14.24 18.35
N VAL A 880 -12.63 13.79 17.35
CA VAL A 880 -11.38 14.45 16.95
C VAL A 880 -11.66 15.81 16.29
N ILE A 881 -12.64 15.88 15.38
CA ILE A 881 -13.08 17.13 14.76
C ILE A 881 -13.54 18.14 15.82
N ALA A 882 -14.32 17.71 16.81
CA ALA A 882 -14.75 18.56 17.91
C ALA A 882 -13.57 19.13 18.72
N ARG A 883 -12.63 18.27 19.11
CA ARG A 883 -11.41 18.70 19.83
C ARG A 883 -10.59 19.67 18.97
N ASN A 884 -10.31 19.32 17.72
CA ASN A 884 -9.42 20.09 16.85
C ASN A 884 -10.01 21.43 16.36
N ASN A 885 -11.32 21.65 16.49
CA ASN A 885 -11.94 22.96 16.20
C ASN A 885 -12.14 23.83 17.45
N LEU A 886 -12.42 23.24 18.61
CA LEU A 886 -12.56 23.96 19.88
C LEU A 886 -11.21 24.25 20.55
N PHE A 887 -10.21 23.41 20.26
CA PHE A 887 -8.86 23.42 20.82
C PHE A 887 -7.84 23.09 19.71
N PRO A 888 -7.65 23.99 18.71
CA PRO A 888 -6.83 23.74 17.53
C PRO A 888 -5.35 23.52 17.84
N GLU A 889 -4.84 24.03 18.96
CA GLU A 889 -3.49 23.74 19.47
C GLU A 889 -3.27 22.23 19.70
N THR A 890 -4.35 21.46 19.88
CA THR A 890 -4.24 20.00 20.02
C THR A 890 -3.87 19.26 18.74
N LYS A 891 -3.78 19.95 17.59
CA LYS A 891 -3.18 19.41 16.36
C LYS A 891 -1.65 19.41 16.40
N SER A 892 -1.02 20.31 17.15
CA SER A 892 0.44 20.52 17.20
C SER A 892 1.07 20.21 18.56
N GLU A 893 0.45 20.62 19.67
CA GLU A 893 1.00 20.57 21.03
C GLU A 893 0.49 19.37 21.86
N GLY A 894 -0.39 18.54 21.29
CA GLY A 894 -1.11 17.52 22.05
C GLY A 894 -2.05 18.16 23.07
N TYR A 895 -2.10 17.68 24.31
CA TYR A 895 -3.14 18.13 25.27
C TYR A 895 -2.77 19.33 26.13
N GLY A 896 -1.51 19.80 26.14
CA GLY A 896 -1.12 21.03 26.86
C GLY A 896 -1.62 21.08 28.30
N GLY A 897 -1.59 19.95 29.03
CA GLY A 897 -2.12 19.80 30.39
C GLY A 897 -3.65 19.76 30.55
N LYS A 898 -4.44 19.95 29.48
CA LYS A 898 -5.91 19.96 29.52
C LYS A 898 -6.48 18.57 29.82
N LYS A 899 -7.46 18.53 30.74
CA LYS A 899 -8.18 17.31 31.11
C LYS A 899 -9.48 17.23 30.33
N PHE A 900 -9.40 16.89 29.04
CA PHE A 900 -10.57 16.75 28.18
C PHE A 900 -11.56 15.73 28.73
N VAL A 901 -12.82 16.14 28.87
CA VAL A 901 -13.94 15.25 29.22
C VAL A 901 -15.13 15.47 28.31
N LEU A 902 -15.96 14.44 28.20
CA LEU A 902 -17.07 14.37 27.26
C LEU A 902 -18.26 13.63 27.87
N PHE A 903 -19.46 14.00 27.43
CA PHE A 903 -20.70 13.58 28.05
C PHE A 903 -21.49 12.67 27.10
N THR A 904 -22.03 11.58 27.62
CA THR A 904 -22.84 10.63 26.85
C THR A 904 -23.96 10.09 27.74
N SER A 905 -25.05 9.61 27.15
CA SER A 905 -26.11 8.91 27.89
C SER A 905 -25.53 7.70 28.64
N ALA A 906 -26.02 7.38 29.84
CA ALA A 906 -25.69 6.13 30.52
C ALA A 906 -26.10 4.88 29.73
N HIS A 907 -26.99 5.01 28.73
CA HIS A 907 -27.32 3.98 27.74
C HIS A 907 -26.70 4.23 26.36
N GLY A 908 -25.72 5.13 26.27
CA GLY A 908 -24.92 5.41 25.08
C GLY A 908 -24.00 4.24 24.70
N HIS A 909 -23.56 4.21 23.44
CA HIS A 909 -22.80 3.07 22.92
C HIS A 909 -21.32 3.08 23.37
N TYR A 910 -20.74 1.91 23.65
CA TYR A 910 -19.35 1.80 24.15
C TYR A 910 -18.28 2.35 23.19
N SER A 911 -18.62 2.69 21.94
CA SER A 911 -17.68 3.29 20.98
C SER A 911 -17.10 4.60 21.48
N VAL A 912 -17.87 5.41 22.22
CA VAL A 912 -17.40 6.69 22.76
C VAL A 912 -16.42 6.49 23.94
N GLU A 913 -16.58 5.45 24.77
CA GLU A 913 -15.55 5.07 25.76
C GLU A 913 -14.28 4.54 25.06
N LYS A 914 -14.42 3.69 24.04
CA LYS A 914 -13.28 3.20 23.26
C LYS A 914 -12.57 4.33 22.48
N ALA A 915 -13.29 5.35 22.02
CA ALA A 915 -12.71 6.55 21.44
C ALA A 915 -11.86 7.31 22.46
N ALA A 916 -12.39 7.54 23.66
CA ALA A 916 -11.66 8.22 24.74
C ALA A 916 -10.41 7.43 25.19
N GLN A 917 -10.49 6.09 25.23
CA GLN A 917 -9.32 5.23 25.45
C GLN A 917 -8.30 5.36 24.30
N MET A 918 -8.75 5.29 23.04
CA MET A 918 -7.90 5.30 21.84
C MET A 918 -7.17 6.64 21.63
N PHE A 919 -7.81 7.76 21.97
CA PHE A 919 -7.20 9.09 21.92
C PHE A 919 -6.45 9.45 23.21
N GLY A 920 -6.51 8.63 24.27
CA GLY A 920 -5.74 8.88 25.49
C GLY A 920 -6.37 9.85 26.50
N PHE A 921 -7.63 10.27 26.31
CA PHE A 921 -8.41 10.89 27.39
C PHE A 921 -8.68 9.89 28.55
N GLY A 922 -8.71 8.60 28.21
CA GLY A 922 -9.00 7.51 29.14
C GLY A 922 -10.50 7.32 29.41
N SER A 923 -10.88 6.15 29.93
CA SER A 923 -12.30 5.82 30.15
C SER A 923 -13.00 6.74 31.16
N LYS A 924 -12.26 7.25 32.15
CA LYS A 924 -12.80 8.18 33.16
C LYS A 924 -13.25 9.53 32.59
N ALA A 925 -12.72 9.94 31.43
CA ALA A 925 -13.14 11.17 30.76
C ALA A 925 -14.53 11.08 30.12
N VAL A 926 -15.16 9.89 30.09
CA VAL A 926 -16.50 9.68 29.56
C VAL A 926 -17.53 9.74 30.69
N HIS A 927 -18.14 10.91 30.85
CA HIS A 927 -19.13 11.17 31.88
C HIS A 927 -20.50 10.65 31.43
N SER A 928 -20.93 9.55 32.05
CA SER A 928 -22.21 8.88 31.79
C SER A 928 -23.35 9.64 32.50
N VAL A 929 -24.11 10.41 31.72
CA VAL A 929 -25.21 11.23 32.21
C VAL A 929 -26.43 10.35 32.55
N PRO A 930 -27.07 10.53 33.73
CA PRO A 930 -28.27 9.81 34.12
C PRO A 930 -29.40 9.88 33.08
N VAL A 931 -30.11 8.76 32.94
CA VAL A 931 -31.28 8.63 32.06
C VAL A 931 -32.59 8.69 32.83
N ASP A 932 -33.70 8.92 32.12
CA ASP A 932 -35.06 8.68 32.60
C ASP A 932 -35.47 7.19 32.49
N GLU A 933 -36.67 6.88 32.99
CA GLU A 933 -37.30 5.54 32.92
C GLU A 933 -37.48 5.00 31.49
N GLN A 934 -37.31 5.87 30.48
CA GLN A 934 -37.43 5.55 29.06
C GLN A 934 -36.06 5.34 28.40
N GLY A 935 -34.98 5.42 29.18
CA GLY A 935 -33.59 5.28 28.74
C GLY A 935 -33.03 6.50 28.01
N ARG A 936 -33.64 7.69 28.17
CA ARG A 936 -33.23 8.95 27.52
C ARG A 936 -32.42 9.82 28.48
N MET A 937 -31.36 10.45 28.01
CA MET A 937 -30.52 11.39 28.76
C MET A 937 -31.36 12.52 29.40
N LYS A 938 -31.10 12.85 30.67
CA LYS A 938 -31.73 13.98 31.38
C LYS A 938 -30.95 15.30 31.15
N PRO A 939 -31.50 16.31 30.46
CA PRO A 939 -30.77 17.55 30.15
C PRO A 939 -30.36 18.36 31.38
N GLY A 940 -31.17 18.37 32.45
CA GLY A 940 -30.79 19.02 33.72
C GLY A 940 -29.63 18.36 34.44
N GLU A 941 -29.45 17.03 34.28
CA GLU A 941 -28.28 16.33 34.82
C GLU A 941 -27.04 16.55 33.96
N LEU A 942 -27.20 16.62 32.63
CA LEU A 942 -26.13 17.04 31.72
C LEU A 942 -25.61 18.44 32.09
N ASP A 943 -26.51 19.41 32.29
CA ASP A 943 -26.19 20.79 32.67
C ASP A 943 -25.42 20.85 34.00
N ARG A 944 -25.94 20.15 35.03
CA ARG A 944 -25.29 20.03 36.35
C ARG A 944 -23.89 19.41 36.26
N MET A 945 -23.75 18.30 35.53
CA MET A 945 -22.48 17.58 35.43
C MET A 945 -21.42 18.32 34.60
N ILE A 946 -21.82 19.18 33.65
CA ILE A 946 -20.89 20.06 32.94
C ILE A 946 -20.36 21.16 33.88
N GLU A 947 -21.21 21.77 34.70
CA GLU A 947 -20.77 22.79 35.67
C GLU A 947 -19.87 22.19 36.76
N GLU A 948 -20.19 21.01 37.28
CA GLU A 948 -19.35 20.29 38.25
C GLU A 948 -17.97 19.92 37.67
N SER A 949 -17.93 19.51 36.41
CA SER A 949 -16.69 19.23 35.68
C SER A 949 -15.82 20.49 35.47
N LYS A 950 -16.44 21.62 35.08
CA LYS A 950 -15.76 22.92 35.01
C LYS A 950 -15.19 23.34 36.37
N GLN A 951 -15.94 23.12 37.46
CA GLN A 951 -15.49 23.38 38.83
C GLN A 951 -14.36 22.45 39.29
N ALA A 952 -14.26 21.23 38.75
CA ALA A 952 -13.17 20.29 39.01
C ALA A 952 -11.86 20.62 38.26
N GLY A 953 -11.84 21.68 37.44
CA GLY A 953 -10.70 22.04 36.60
C GLY A 953 -10.49 21.09 35.42
N GLU A 954 -11.59 20.53 34.90
CA GLU A 954 -11.62 19.71 33.68
C GLU A 954 -12.02 20.54 32.46
N THR A 955 -11.94 19.93 31.28
CA THR A 955 -12.22 20.59 30.00
C THR A 955 -13.34 19.85 29.25
N PRO A 956 -14.62 20.06 29.60
CA PRO A 956 -15.77 19.72 28.76
C PRO A 956 -15.59 20.25 27.33
N PHE A 957 -15.77 19.39 26.32
CA PHE A 957 -15.73 19.80 24.92
C PHE A 957 -16.82 19.17 24.02
N TYR A 958 -17.39 18.02 24.39
CA TYR A 958 -18.20 17.19 23.48
C TYR A 958 -19.38 16.52 24.18
N ILE A 959 -20.53 16.49 23.50
CA ILE A 959 -21.75 15.78 23.93
C ILE A 959 -22.14 14.77 22.85
N ASN A 960 -22.28 13.50 23.23
CA ASN A 960 -22.81 12.41 22.40
C ASN A 960 -24.27 12.14 22.78
N ALA A 961 -25.21 12.80 22.10
CA ALA A 961 -26.63 12.50 22.21
C ALA A 961 -26.98 11.27 21.36
N THR A 962 -27.77 10.34 21.90
CA THR A 962 -28.04 9.03 21.27
C THR A 962 -29.42 9.02 20.62
N ALA A 963 -29.46 8.78 19.31
CA ALA A 963 -30.70 8.54 18.57
C ALA A 963 -30.86 7.04 18.29
N GLY A 964 -31.58 6.36 19.19
CA GLY A 964 -31.78 4.91 19.19
C GLY A 964 -30.72 4.17 20.01
N THR A 965 -30.85 4.16 21.34
CA THR A 965 -29.95 3.40 22.24
C THR A 965 -29.92 1.91 21.86
N THR A 966 -28.76 1.27 22.02
CA THR A 966 -28.53 -0.12 21.57
C THR A 966 -29.47 -1.13 22.23
N VAL A 967 -29.79 -0.92 23.52
CA VAL A 967 -30.57 -1.89 24.31
C VAL A 967 -32.08 -1.61 24.24
N LEU A 968 -32.51 -0.36 24.41
CA LEU A 968 -33.94 0.00 24.55
C LEU A 968 -34.52 0.74 23.34
N GLY A 969 -33.70 1.19 22.39
CA GLY A 969 -34.15 1.97 21.22
C GLY A 969 -34.51 3.42 21.54
N SER A 970 -34.14 3.94 22.71
CA SER A 970 -34.46 5.28 23.20
C SER A 970 -33.84 6.38 22.35
N PHE A 971 -34.53 7.52 22.23
CA PHE A 971 -34.00 8.73 21.59
C PHE A 971 -33.86 9.83 22.65
N ASP A 972 -32.65 10.37 22.79
CA ASP A 972 -32.35 11.47 23.70
C ASP A 972 -33.05 12.78 23.23
N PRO A 973 -33.44 13.71 24.14
CA PRO A 973 -34.14 14.94 23.79
C PRO A 973 -33.21 15.98 23.15
N LEU A 974 -33.00 15.86 21.83
CA LEU A 974 -31.96 16.61 21.09
C LEU A 974 -32.16 18.14 21.15
N ASP A 975 -33.40 18.64 21.10
CA ASP A 975 -33.70 20.08 21.27
C ASP A 975 -33.13 20.63 22.60
N GLU A 976 -33.45 19.95 23.71
CA GLU A 976 -33.10 20.37 25.07
C GLU A 976 -31.58 20.26 25.28
N ILE A 977 -30.98 19.17 24.80
CA ILE A 977 -29.53 18.96 24.83
C ILE A 977 -28.79 20.01 23.99
N SER A 978 -29.35 20.45 22.86
CA SER A 978 -28.78 21.54 22.06
C SER A 978 -28.80 22.88 22.82
N GLY A 979 -29.80 23.13 23.66
CA GLY A 979 -29.81 24.26 24.59
C GLY A 979 -28.62 24.22 25.56
N VAL A 980 -28.37 23.06 26.18
CA VAL A 980 -27.25 22.85 27.12
C VAL A 980 -25.89 22.95 26.41
N ALA A 981 -25.75 22.35 25.23
CA ALA A 981 -24.54 22.43 24.41
C ALA A 981 -24.16 23.89 24.08
N LYS A 982 -25.14 24.68 23.63
CA LYS A 982 -24.97 26.11 23.32
C LYS A 982 -24.67 26.96 24.56
N LYS A 983 -25.34 26.70 25.70
CA LYS A 983 -25.06 27.37 26.98
C LYS A 983 -23.58 27.22 27.39
N HIS A 984 -22.98 26.06 27.11
CA HIS A 984 -21.66 25.71 27.62
C HIS A 984 -20.50 25.81 26.62
N GLY A 985 -20.78 26.03 25.33
CA GLY A 985 -19.78 26.08 24.26
C GLY A 985 -19.27 24.70 23.82
N LEU A 986 -20.12 23.66 23.88
CA LEU A 986 -19.73 22.27 23.59
C LEU A 986 -20.23 21.79 22.23
N TRP A 987 -19.44 20.96 21.55
CA TRP A 987 -19.84 20.34 20.29
C TRP A 987 -20.96 19.32 20.50
N LEU A 988 -22.06 19.46 19.76
CA LEU A 988 -23.16 18.47 19.79
C LEU A 988 -23.02 17.46 18.66
N HIS A 989 -22.73 16.22 19.02
CA HIS A 989 -22.82 15.06 18.12
C HIS A 989 -24.08 14.25 18.39
N VAL A 990 -24.77 13.86 17.32
CA VAL A 990 -25.91 12.92 17.37
C VAL A 990 -25.46 11.55 16.84
N ASP A 991 -25.35 10.57 17.74
CA ASP A 991 -25.15 9.18 17.37
C ASP A 991 -26.48 8.59 16.87
N GLY A 992 -26.77 8.82 15.59
CA GLY A 992 -27.83 8.17 14.83
C GLY A 992 -27.41 6.83 14.22
N SER A 993 -26.36 6.16 14.72
CA SER A 993 -25.90 4.87 14.21
C SER A 993 -27.00 3.81 14.13
N TRP A 994 -28.04 3.88 14.96
CA TRP A 994 -29.18 2.95 14.92
C TRP A 994 -30.49 3.64 14.53
N GLY A 995 -30.87 4.70 15.23
CA GLY A 995 -32.14 5.41 15.02
C GLY A 995 -32.10 6.52 13.96
N GLY A 996 -30.93 6.94 13.48
CA GLY A 996 -30.81 7.99 12.46
C GLY A 996 -31.59 7.73 11.15
N PRO A 997 -31.68 6.48 10.65
CA PRO A 997 -32.43 6.21 9.42
C PRO A 997 -33.94 6.51 9.48
N VAL A 998 -34.55 6.71 10.66
CA VAL A 998 -35.97 7.09 10.73
C VAL A 998 -36.28 8.44 10.09
N ILE A 999 -35.25 9.24 9.75
CA ILE A 999 -35.38 10.50 9.00
C ILE A 999 -36.08 10.33 7.64
N PHE A 1000 -35.97 9.15 7.03
CA PHE A 1000 -36.65 8.81 5.77
C PHE A 1000 -38.17 8.64 5.94
N SER A 1001 -38.67 8.32 7.13
CA SER A 1001 -40.09 8.09 7.39
C SER A 1001 -40.78 9.37 7.89
N GLU A 1002 -41.78 9.84 7.15
CA GLU A 1002 -42.68 10.91 7.59
C GLU A 1002 -43.37 10.59 8.93
N LYS A 1003 -43.71 9.32 9.18
CA LYS A 1003 -44.32 8.88 10.45
C LYS A 1003 -43.33 8.97 11.62
N GLN A 1004 -42.06 8.59 11.41
CA GLN A 1004 -41.10 8.35 12.50
C GLN A 1004 -40.04 9.45 12.67
N ARG A 1005 -39.80 10.32 11.69
CA ARG A 1005 -38.78 11.39 11.75
C ARG A 1005 -38.92 12.35 12.92
N HIS A 1006 -40.12 12.45 13.52
CA HIS A 1006 -40.36 13.25 14.73
C HIS A 1006 -39.44 12.85 15.91
N LYS A 1007 -38.91 11.62 15.94
CA LYS A 1007 -37.95 11.16 16.96
C LYS A 1007 -36.57 11.79 16.85
N LEU A 1008 -36.28 12.46 15.72
CA LEU A 1008 -35.02 13.17 15.44
C LEU A 1008 -35.18 14.70 15.52
N LYS A 1009 -36.29 15.21 16.07
CA LYS A 1009 -36.51 16.64 16.28
C LYS A 1009 -35.38 17.22 17.15
N GLY A 1010 -34.71 18.27 16.65
CA GLY A 1010 -33.52 18.87 17.25
C GLY A 1010 -32.20 18.34 16.69
N SER A 1011 -32.21 17.32 15.82
CA SER A 1011 -30.99 16.87 15.11
C SER A 1011 -30.47 17.90 14.11
N GLU A 1012 -31.33 18.76 13.57
CA GLU A 1012 -30.98 19.91 12.74
C GLU A 1012 -30.14 20.98 13.48
N LEU A 1013 -30.06 20.86 14.82
CA LEU A 1013 -29.30 21.75 15.70
C LEU A 1013 -27.93 21.19 16.11
N ALA A 1014 -27.59 19.98 15.65
CA ALA A 1014 -26.31 19.32 15.91
C ALA A 1014 -25.21 19.81 14.97
N ASP A 1015 -23.96 19.65 15.38
CA ASP A 1015 -22.79 20.03 14.58
C ASP A 1015 -22.30 18.85 13.71
N SER A 1016 -22.49 17.62 14.18
CA SER A 1016 -22.35 16.41 13.35
C SER A 1016 -23.32 15.27 13.73
N ILE A 1017 -23.62 14.40 12.77
CA ILE A 1017 -24.57 13.29 12.92
C ILE A 1017 -23.99 12.01 12.31
N THR A 1018 -23.93 10.91 13.08
CA THR A 1018 -23.60 9.58 12.55
C THR A 1018 -24.85 8.89 11.99
N LEU A 1019 -24.74 8.21 10.85
CA LEU A 1019 -25.81 7.41 10.25
C LEU A 1019 -25.28 6.08 9.71
N CYS A 1020 -25.85 4.94 10.12
CA CYS A 1020 -25.53 3.62 9.54
C CYS A 1020 -26.70 3.03 8.71
N PRO A 1021 -26.80 3.29 7.40
CA PRO A 1021 -27.74 2.59 6.52
C PRO A 1021 -27.62 1.07 6.58
N HIS A 1022 -26.41 0.53 6.84
CA HIS A 1022 -26.19 -0.92 6.96
C HIS A 1022 -26.86 -1.61 8.17
N LYS A 1023 -27.52 -0.84 9.04
CA LYS A 1023 -28.25 -1.38 10.20
C LYS A 1023 -29.74 -1.48 9.94
N MET A 1024 -30.44 -0.34 9.92
CA MET A 1024 -31.91 -0.29 9.83
C MET A 1024 -32.45 -0.47 8.40
N MET A 1025 -31.63 -0.23 7.36
CA MET A 1025 -32.09 -0.17 5.96
C MET A 1025 -31.60 -1.34 5.10
N ASN A 1026 -31.02 -2.39 5.70
CA ASN A 1026 -30.52 -3.60 5.02
C ASN A 1026 -29.58 -3.32 3.82
N ILE A 1027 -28.81 -2.23 3.91
CA ILE A 1027 -27.71 -1.91 2.99
C ILE A 1027 -26.50 -2.80 3.36
N PRO A 1028 -25.69 -3.31 2.41
CA PRO A 1028 -24.55 -4.17 2.75
C PRO A 1028 -23.55 -3.50 3.69
N LEU A 1029 -23.02 -4.28 4.63
CA LEU A 1029 -21.91 -3.86 5.47
C LEU A 1029 -20.62 -3.77 4.63
N THR A 1030 -19.73 -2.83 4.89
CA THR A 1030 -19.90 -1.57 5.63
C THR A 1030 -20.65 -0.52 4.80
N CYS A 1031 -21.41 0.37 5.44
CA CYS A 1031 -21.98 1.57 4.82
C CYS A 1031 -22.43 2.54 5.92
N THR A 1032 -21.64 3.57 6.20
CA THR A 1032 -21.90 4.58 7.25
C THR A 1032 -21.58 5.96 6.69
N PHE A 1033 -22.26 6.99 7.16
CA PHE A 1033 -21.91 8.39 6.92
C PHE A 1033 -21.70 9.10 8.25
N LEU A 1034 -20.69 9.98 8.29
CA LEU A 1034 -20.65 11.07 9.27
C LEU A 1034 -21.06 12.35 8.53
N LEU A 1035 -22.19 12.92 8.92
CA LEU A 1035 -22.74 14.15 8.35
C LEU A 1035 -22.24 15.37 9.14
N ALA A 1036 -22.01 16.45 8.42
CA ALA A 1036 -21.58 17.74 8.93
C ALA A 1036 -22.66 18.79 8.69
N LYS A 1037 -22.91 19.63 9.69
CA LYS A 1037 -23.66 20.89 9.52
C LYS A 1037 -22.90 21.88 8.62
N ASP A 1038 -21.57 21.84 8.68
CA ASP A 1038 -20.65 22.54 7.78
C ASP A 1038 -19.40 21.68 7.55
N LEU A 1039 -19.11 21.29 6.30
CA LEU A 1039 -17.95 20.48 5.95
C LEU A 1039 -16.61 21.21 6.14
N ARG A 1040 -16.60 22.54 6.25
CA ARG A 1040 -15.37 23.32 6.45
C ARG A 1040 -14.77 23.09 7.84
N GLU A 1041 -15.61 22.86 8.86
CA GLU A 1041 -15.15 22.45 10.20
C GLU A 1041 -14.60 21.01 10.18
N PHE A 1042 -15.11 20.13 9.31
CA PHE A 1042 -14.53 18.78 9.15
C PHE A 1042 -13.15 18.86 8.50
N HIS A 1043 -13.01 19.65 7.43
CA HIS A 1043 -11.73 19.94 6.77
C HIS A 1043 -10.73 20.54 7.76
N LYS A 1044 -11.02 21.71 8.34
CA LYS A 1044 -10.19 22.37 9.38
C LYS A 1044 -9.79 21.43 10.52
N GLY A 1045 -10.74 20.62 11.01
CA GLY A 1045 -10.52 19.65 12.07
C GLY A 1045 -9.61 18.46 11.69
N MET A 1046 -9.56 18.05 10.42
CA MET A 1046 -8.83 16.86 9.97
C MET A 1046 -7.57 17.14 9.13
N THR A 1047 -7.57 18.24 8.36
CA THR A 1047 -6.58 18.56 7.32
C THR A 1047 -5.16 18.66 7.85
N LEU A 1048 -4.22 18.13 7.08
CA LEU A 1048 -2.77 18.19 7.29
C LEU A 1048 -2.04 18.26 5.93
N PRO A 1049 -0.96 19.04 5.79
CA PRO A 1049 -0.23 19.17 4.53
C PRO A 1049 0.43 17.84 4.14
N ALA A 1050 -0.13 17.17 3.12
CA ALA A 1050 0.32 15.87 2.62
C ALA A 1050 0.61 15.92 1.11
N GLY A 1051 1.60 16.73 0.71
CA GLY A 1051 1.94 17.03 -0.70
C GLY A 1051 2.35 15.84 -1.60
N TYR A 1052 2.41 14.61 -1.07
CA TYR A 1052 2.55 13.38 -1.87
C TYR A 1052 1.21 12.81 -2.35
N LEU A 1053 0.09 13.36 -1.85
CA LEU A 1053 -1.26 12.85 -2.00
C LEU A 1053 -2.25 13.94 -2.42
N PHE A 1054 -2.28 15.04 -1.67
CA PHE A 1054 -3.05 16.23 -2.01
C PHE A 1054 -2.17 17.13 -2.88
N HIS A 1055 -2.69 17.46 -4.06
CA HIS A 1055 -1.96 18.16 -5.13
C HIS A 1055 -2.74 19.38 -5.61
N ASP A 1056 -3.48 20.04 -4.71
CA ASP A 1056 -4.14 21.31 -5.02
C ASP A 1056 -3.07 22.40 -5.21
N ASP A 1057 -2.91 22.84 -6.46
CA ASP A 1057 -1.98 23.92 -6.80
C ASP A 1057 -2.38 25.23 -6.10
N ASN A 1058 -1.36 25.91 -5.54
CA ASN A 1058 -1.41 27.21 -4.85
C ASN A 1058 -2.28 27.28 -3.59
N ASP A 1059 -1.80 26.75 -2.46
CA ASP A 1059 -2.33 27.12 -1.14
C ASP A 1059 -1.28 27.21 -0.02
N GLU A 1060 -0.73 28.41 0.20
CA GLU A 1060 0.05 28.74 1.40
C GLU A 1060 -0.87 28.87 2.66
N SER A 1061 -2.20 28.89 2.48
CA SER A 1061 -3.17 29.05 3.58
C SER A 1061 -3.21 27.88 4.58
N ALA A 1062 -2.60 26.74 4.23
CA ALA A 1062 -2.43 25.61 5.15
C ALA A 1062 -1.58 25.93 6.40
N VAL A 1063 -0.87 27.07 6.42
CA VAL A 1063 0.00 27.49 7.53
C VAL A 1063 -0.69 28.44 8.51
N ASP A 1064 -1.59 29.33 8.05
CA ASP A 1064 -2.17 30.42 8.85
C ASP A 1064 -3.70 30.27 9.05
N THR A 1065 -4.10 29.24 9.81
CA THR A 1065 -5.51 29.09 10.27
C THR A 1065 -5.75 29.65 11.68
N ALA A 1066 -4.77 30.37 12.24
CA ALA A 1066 -4.83 30.95 13.59
C ALA A 1066 -5.51 32.33 13.67
N THR A 1067 -5.67 33.03 12.54
CA THR A 1067 -5.97 34.48 12.50
C THR A 1067 -7.14 34.85 11.57
N VAL A 1068 -8.25 34.09 11.63
CA VAL A 1068 -9.53 34.52 11.04
C VAL A 1068 -10.42 35.15 12.12
N GLU A 1069 -10.26 36.46 12.36
CA GLU A 1069 -11.27 37.22 13.08
C GLU A 1069 -12.58 37.23 12.27
N ALA A 1070 -13.70 36.90 12.92
CA ALA A 1070 -14.94 36.61 12.22
C ALA A 1070 -15.67 37.90 11.75
N HIS A 1071 -15.30 38.41 10.58
CA HIS A 1071 -16.11 39.40 9.85
C HIS A 1071 -17.38 38.74 9.28
N PRO A 1072 -18.60 39.00 9.81
CA PRO A 1072 -19.72 38.05 9.64
C PRO A 1072 -20.41 38.01 8.27
N ASN A 1073 -19.93 38.75 7.26
CA ASN A 1073 -20.67 39.05 6.02
C ASN A 1073 -19.79 39.00 4.74
N GLN A 1074 -18.70 38.24 4.73
CA GLN A 1074 -17.97 37.92 3.49
C GLN A 1074 -17.95 36.40 3.28
N GLU A 1075 -18.67 35.95 2.25
CA GLU A 1075 -18.52 34.60 1.71
C GLU A 1075 -17.18 34.54 0.95
N ALA A 1076 -16.10 34.32 1.69
CA ALA A 1076 -14.82 33.93 1.09
C ALA A 1076 -15.02 32.61 0.32
N ASP A 1077 -14.48 32.54 -0.89
CA ASP A 1077 -14.78 31.47 -1.86
C ASP A 1077 -14.02 30.18 -1.51
N VAL A 1078 -14.46 29.50 -0.46
CA VAL A 1078 -13.82 28.29 0.06
C VAL A 1078 -13.95 27.17 -0.97
N LYS A 1079 -12.83 26.90 -1.65
CA LYS A 1079 -12.61 25.85 -2.65
C LYS A 1079 -13.29 24.55 -2.22
N GLU A 1080 -14.16 24.01 -3.09
CA GLU A 1080 -14.97 22.87 -2.71
C GLU A 1080 -14.09 21.61 -2.53
N VAL A 1081 -14.10 21.02 -1.33
CA VAL A 1081 -13.27 19.83 -1.03
C VAL A 1081 -13.71 18.64 -1.89
N TRP A 1082 -12.82 18.17 -2.76
CA TRP A 1082 -13.01 16.99 -3.61
C TRP A 1082 -12.18 15.77 -3.16
N ASP A 1083 -11.04 15.99 -2.53
CA ASP A 1083 -10.18 14.93 -1.99
C ASP A 1083 -10.71 14.47 -0.61
N LEU A 1084 -11.72 13.60 -0.65
CA LEU A 1084 -12.48 13.17 0.52
C LEU A 1084 -11.66 12.44 1.62
N ALA A 1085 -10.40 12.08 1.37
CA ALA A 1085 -9.51 11.62 2.44
C ALA A 1085 -9.28 12.72 3.48
N ASP A 1086 -9.14 14.00 3.09
CA ASP A 1086 -8.79 15.11 3.99
C ASP A 1086 -9.91 15.49 4.98
N LEU A 1087 -11.10 14.89 4.82
CA LEU A 1087 -12.22 14.95 5.76
C LEU A 1087 -12.20 13.80 6.79
N THR A 1088 -11.17 12.93 6.79
CA THR A 1088 -11.15 11.67 7.56
C THR A 1088 -9.74 11.25 7.98
N PRO A 1089 -9.57 10.37 8.98
CA PRO A 1089 -8.30 9.73 9.28
C PRO A 1089 -7.93 8.56 8.33
N GLN A 1090 -8.59 8.42 7.17
CA GLN A 1090 -8.49 7.25 6.29
C GLN A 1090 -7.83 7.57 4.94
N CYS A 1091 -6.61 7.07 4.71
CA CYS A 1091 -5.96 7.10 3.40
C CYS A 1091 -6.46 5.97 2.45
N GLY A 1092 -6.92 4.84 3.02
CA GLY A 1092 -7.56 3.76 2.28
C GLY A 1092 -9.07 3.71 2.56
N ARG A 1093 -9.89 3.96 1.55
CA ARG A 1093 -11.36 4.09 1.65
C ARG A 1093 -12.06 3.36 0.50
N ARG A 1094 -13.02 2.49 0.81
CA ARG A 1094 -13.89 1.86 -0.20
C ARG A 1094 -15.08 2.77 -0.49
N GLY A 1095 -15.57 2.79 -1.73
CA GLY A 1095 -16.74 3.58 -2.15
C GLY A 1095 -18.10 3.12 -1.61
N ASP A 1096 -18.18 2.76 -0.32
CA ASP A 1096 -19.35 2.17 0.31
C ASP A 1096 -20.60 3.08 0.28
N ALA A 1097 -20.45 4.39 0.04
CA ALA A 1097 -21.56 5.30 -0.23
C ALA A 1097 -22.40 4.87 -1.45
N LEU A 1098 -21.79 4.23 -2.45
CA LEU A 1098 -22.48 3.73 -3.66
C LEU A 1098 -23.60 2.74 -3.32
N LYS A 1099 -23.42 1.95 -2.24
CA LYS A 1099 -24.39 0.97 -1.74
C LYS A 1099 -25.71 1.63 -1.36
N LEU A 1100 -25.66 2.76 -0.63
CA LEU A 1100 -26.85 3.55 -0.36
C LEU A 1100 -27.34 4.25 -1.63
N ALA A 1101 -26.45 4.91 -2.37
CA ALA A 1101 -26.82 5.72 -3.54
C ALA A 1101 -27.67 4.93 -4.56
N LEU A 1102 -27.19 3.76 -4.99
CA LEU A 1102 -27.89 2.93 -5.96
C LEU A 1102 -29.11 2.21 -5.37
N SER A 1103 -29.12 1.88 -4.07
CA SER A 1103 -30.33 1.37 -3.40
C SER A 1103 -31.42 2.44 -3.29
N TRP A 1104 -31.05 3.69 -3.01
CA TRP A 1104 -31.97 4.82 -2.94
C TRP A 1104 -32.51 5.19 -4.33
N ILE A 1105 -31.67 5.12 -5.38
CA ILE A 1105 -32.12 5.24 -6.78
C ILE A 1105 -33.12 4.14 -7.15
N TYR A 1106 -32.92 2.90 -6.69
CA TYR A 1106 -33.80 1.77 -6.99
C TYR A 1106 -35.14 1.81 -6.24
N TYR A 1107 -35.12 2.04 -4.92
CA TYR A 1107 -36.32 2.02 -4.08
C TYR A 1107 -37.04 3.37 -3.97
N GLY A 1108 -36.34 4.47 -4.28
CA GLY A 1108 -36.80 5.83 -3.99
C GLY A 1108 -36.86 6.13 -2.48
N THR A 1109 -37.01 7.40 -2.12
CA THR A 1109 -37.23 7.81 -0.72
C THR A 1109 -38.48 7.14 -0.13
N SER A 1110 -39.53 6.95 -0.95
CA SER A 1110 -40.79 6.31 -0.57
C SER A 1110 -40.64 4.81 -0.26
N GLY A 1111 -39.86 4.05 -1.04
CA GLY A 1111 -39.62 2.64 -0.75
C GLY A 1111 -38.78 2.44 0.53
N LEU A 1112 -37.77 3.29 0.74
CA LEU A 1112 -36.99 3.31 1.98
C LEU A 1112 -37.86 3.70 3.20
N ALA A 1113 -38.74 4.70 3.05
CA ALA A 1113 -39.70 5.10 4.08
C ALA A 1113 -40.69 3.96 4.41
N ALA A 1114 -41.25 3.31 3.40
CA ALA A 1114 -42.19 2.20 3.58
C ALA A 1114 -41.53 0.97 4.24
N TYR A 1115 -40.26 0.71 3.93
CA TYR A 1115 -39.46 -0.33 4.59
C TYR A 1115 -39.31 -0.08 6.10
N ILE A 1116 -38.95 1.15 6.47
CA ILE A 1116 -38.81 1.57 7.88
C ILE A 1116 -40.16 1.53 8.58
N ASP A 1117 -41.21 2.05 7.94
CA ASP A 1117 -42.58 2.02 8.48
C ASP A 1117 -43.05 0.59 8.77
N ASN A 1118 -42.85 -0.36 7.84
CA ASN A 1118 -43.23 -1.76 8.06
C ASN A 1118 -42.44 -2.41 9.21
N ALA A 1119 -41.17 -2.03 9.39
CA ALA A 1119 -40.37 -2.48 10.52
C ALA A 1119 -40.95 -1.97 11.85
N PHE A 1120 -41.34 -0.69 11.92
CA PHE A 1120 -41.99 -0.10 13.11
C PHE A 1120 -43.38 -0.68 13.38
N ASP A 1121 -44.19 -0.90 12.34
CA ASP A 1121 -45.52 -1.51 12.45
C ASP A 1121 -45.41 -2.97 12.93
N THR A 1122 -44.36 -3.70 12.52
CA THR A 1122 -44.04 -5.05 13.02
C THR A 1122 -43.51 -5.03 14.46
N ALA A 1123 -42.67 -4.05 14.83
CA ALA A 1123 -42.21 -3.88 16.22
C ALA A 1123 -43.36 -3.56 17.18
N ALA A 1124 -44.31 -2.72 16.76
CA ALA A 1124 -45.52 -2.40 17.53
C ALA A 1124 -46.48 -3.60 17.64
N TYR A 1125 -46.63 -4.38 16.56
CA TYR A 1125 -47.36 -5.64 16.58
C TYR A 1125 -46.75 -6.63 17.58
N PHE A 1126 -45.43 -6.84 17.53
CA PHE A 1126 -44.69 -7.74 18.40
C PHE A 1126 -44.76 -7.31 19.88
N ALA A 1127 -44.54 -6.04 20.18
CA ALA A 1127 -44.72 -5.52 21.54
C ALA A 1127 -46.16 -5.73 22.06
N SER A 1128 -47.16 -5.64 21.18
CA SER A 1128 -48.57 -5.94 21.53
C SER A 1128 -48.79 -7.43 21.77
N ALA A 1129 -48.24 -8.31 20.94
CA ALA A 1129 -48.33 -9.77 21.11
C ALA A 1129 -47.64 -10.25 22.41
N VAL A 1130 -46.51 -9.64 22.77
CA VAL A 1130 -45.87 -9.81 24.10
C VAL A 1130 -46.79 -9.30 25.22
N SER A 1131 -47.37 -8.10 25.06
CA SER A 1131 -48.19 -7.44 26.11
C SER A 1131 -49.45 -8.22 26.51
N VAL A 1132 -50.08 -8.92 25.57
CA VAL A 1132 -51.34 -9.67 25.83
C VAL A 1132 -51.09 -11.07 26.38
N ASN A 1133 -49.84 -11.55 26.38
CA ASN A 1133 -49.51 -12.92 26.71
C ASN A 1133 -48.91 -13.01 28.13
N ALA A 1134 -49.66 -13.64 29.05
CA ALA A 1134 -49.32 -13.70 30.48
C ALA A 1134 -48.01 -14.44 30.81
N LYS A 1135 -47.42 -15.20 29.87
CA LYS A 1135 -46.08 -15.79 30.06
C LYS A 1135 -44.94 -14.79 29.89
N PHE A 1136 -45.19 -13.60 29.34
CA PHE A 1136 -44.16 -12.59 29.09
C PHE A 1136 -44.38 -11.33 29.92
N SER A 1137 -43.31 -10.54 30.07
CA SER A 1137 -43.38 -9.20 30.65
C SER A 1137 -42.62 -8.22 29.75
N LEU A 1138 -43.35 -7.32 29.08
CA LEU A 1138 -42.76 -6.33 28.18
C LEU A 1138 -41.97 -5.26 28.98
N VAL A 1139 -40.75 -5.00 28.56
CA VAL A 1139 -39.87 -3.93 29.09
C VAL A 1139 -39.83 -2.73 28.13
N SER A 1140 -39.92 -2.97 26.81
CA SER A 1140 -40.13 -1.88 25.84
C SER A 1140 -41.44 -1.14 26.09
N LYS A 1141 -41.52 0.12 25.64
CA LYS A 1141 -42.83 0.76 25.43
C LYS A 1141 -43.64 0.01 24.36
N ASN A 1142 -44.96 0.19 24.40
CA ASN A 1142 -45.85 -0.20 23.31
C ASN A 1142 -46.59 1.06 22.79
N PRO A 1143 -46.38 1.51 21.54
CA PRO A 1143 -45.39 0.99 20.58
C PRO A 1143 -43.94 1.22 21.05
N PRO A 1144 -42.97 0.39 20.62
CA PRO A 1144 -41.56 0.59 20.91
C PRO A 1144 -41.00 1.92 20.37
N PRO A 1145 -39.94 2.48 20.99
CA PRO A 1145 -39.32 3.71 20.49
C PRO A 1145 -38.51 3.47 19.20
N CYS A 1146 -37.99 2.26 19.00
CA CYS A 1146 -37.26 1.79 17.82
C CYS A 1146 -37.49 0.28 17.61
N LEU A 1147 -36.80 -0.37 16.66
CA LEU A 1147 -37.15 -1.72 16.17
C LEU A 1147 -36.81 -2.89 17.11
N GLN A 1148 -36.19 -2.65 18.27
CA GLN A 1148 -35.99 -3.70 19.28
C GLN A 1148 -37.18 -3.84 20.23
N VAL A 1149 -37.63 -5.08 20.41
CA VAL A 1149 -38.64 -5.47 21.40
C VAL A 1149 -37.94 -6.21 22.53
N VAL A 1150 -38.14 -5.71 23.75
CA VAL A 1150 -37.41 -6.09 24.95
C VAL A 1150 -38.38 -6.63 25.98
N PHE A 1151 -38.16 -7.86 26.46
CA PHE A 1151 -39.10 -8.55 27.34
C PHE A 1151 -38.48 -9.73 28.11
N TYR A 1152 -39.08 -10.07 29.25
CA TYR A 1152 -38.78 -11.27 30.04
C TYR A 1152 -39.76 -12.42 29.71
N PHE A 1153 -39.35 -13.66 30.00
CA PHE A 1153 -40.20 -14.85 30.00
C PHE A 1153 -40.39 -15.38 31.42
N ALA A 1154 -41.59 -15.89 31.71
CA ALA A 1154 -42.15 -16.26 33.00
C ALA A 1154 -42.33 -15.08 33.98
N LYS A 1155 -43.59 -14.66 34.17
CA LYS A 1155 -43.99 -13.79 35.28
C LYS A 1155 -44.39 -14.63 36.50
N GLU A 1156 -43.41 -15.23 37.16
CA GLU A 1156 -43.61 -15.85 38.47
C GLU A 1156 -43.99 -14.77 39.49
N ALA A 1157 -44.84 -15.11 40.48
CA ALA A 1157 -45.17 -14.21 41.59
C ALA A 1157 -43.99 -14.02 42.59
N GLU A 1158 -42.82 -14.60 42.29
CA GLU A 1158 -41.62 -14.62 43.12
C GLU A 1158 -40.71 -13.38 42.95
N GLY A 1159 -41.28 -12.20 42.66
CA GLY A 1159 -40.56 -10.92 42.56
C GLY A 1159 -39.84 -10.44 43.84
N GLY A 1160 -39.80 -11.27 44.89
CA GLY A 1160 -39.02 -11.09 46.11
C GLY A 1160 -38.21 -12.33 46.54
N ALA A 1161 -38.13 -13.38 45.72
CA ALA A 1161 -37.37 -14.59 46.05
C ALA A 1161 -35.86 -14.41 45.83
N SER A 1162 -35.06 -14.84 46.81
CA SER A 1162 -33.61 -14.76 46.74
C SER A 1162 -33.06 -15.58 45.56
N GLY A 1163 -32.44 -14.90 44.60
CA GLY A 1163 -31.81 -15.52 43.42
C GLY A 1163 -32.63 -15.44 42.12
N TRP A 1164 -33.83 -14.84 42.11
CA TRP A 1164 -34.65 -14.64 40.89
C TRP A 1164 -33.82 -14.14 39.70
N ARG A 1165 -33.03 -13.09 39.93
CA ARG A 1165 -32.16 -12.44 38.93
C ARG A 1165 -31.20 -13.40 38.21
N ASP A 1166 -30.65 -14.37 38.93
CA ASP A 1166 -29.71 -15.35 38.38
C ASP A 1166 -30.47 -16.51 37.70
N ARG A 1167 -31.62 -16.94 38.25
CA ARG A 1167 -32.51 -17.93 37.61
C ARG A 1167 -33.02 -17.43 36.26
N ASN A 1168 -33.53 -16.21 36.21
CA ASN A 1168 -34.00 -15.53 34.99
C ASN A 1168 -32.87 -15.39 33.96
N THR A 1169 -31.69 -14.90 34.39
CA THR A 1169 -30.50 -14.78 33.52
C THR A 1169 -30.10 -16.12 32.90
N LYS A 1170 -30.11 -17.21 33.67
CA LYS A 1170 -29.86 -18.56 33.17
C LYS A 1170 -30.95 -19.02 32.18
N ARG A 1171 -32.24 -18.86 32.54
CA ARG A 1171 -33.39 -19.25 31.72
C ARG A 1171 -33.38 -18.59 30.35
N THR A 1172 -33.20 -17.26 30.31
CA THR A 1172 -33.10 -16.49 29.07
C THR A 1172 -31.95 -16.99 28.19
N ALA A 1173 -30.77 -17.25 28.76
CA ALA A 1173 -29.62 -17.76 28.00
C ALA A 1173 -29.83 -19.19 27.47
N GLU A 1174 -30.49 -20.06 28.24
CA GLU A 1174 -30.81 -21.44 27.83
C GLU A 1174 -31.88 -21.46 26.72
N ILE A 1175 -32.91 -20.60 26.81
CA ILE A 1175 -33.91 -20.40 25.76
C ILE A 1175 -33.24 -19.91 24.47
N THR A 1176 -32.49 -18.80 24.52
CA THR A 1176 -31.79 -18.23 23.35
C THR A 1176 -30.91 -19.27 22.65
N LYS A 1177 -30.20 -20.11 23.41
CA LYS A 1177 -29.35 -21.18 22.85
C LYS A 1177 -30.17 -22.28 22.16
N ALA A 1178 -31.31 -22.68 22.73
CA ALA A 1178 -32.16 -23.72 22.16
C ALA A 1178 -32.96 -23.24 20.95
N LEU A 1179 -33.30 -21.96 20.85
CA LEU A 1179 -33.99 -21.38 19.69
C LEU A 1179 -33.24 -21.57 18.36
N ILE A 1180 -31.90 -21.68 18.38
CA ILE A 1180 -31.11 -21.92 17.17
C ILE A 1180 -31.55 -23.22 16.46
N THR A 1181 -31.85 -24.28 17.21
CA THR A 1181 -32.37 -25.55 16.63
C THR A 1181 -33.85 -25.48 16.25
N ARG A 1182 -34.57 -24.44 16.70
CA ARG A 1182 -35.91 -24.07 16.22
C ARG A 1182 -35.87 -23.15 14.99
N GLY A 1183 -34.69 -22.71 14.55
CA GLY A 1183 -34.56 -21.81 13.40
C GLY A 1183 -34.76 -20.33 13.73
N PHE A 1184 -34.47 -19.92 14.97
CA PHE A 1184 -34.47 -18.52 15.41
C PHE A 1184 -33.15 -18.17 16.12
N MET A 1185 -32.63 -16.97 15.87
CA MET A 1185 -31.42 -16.45 16.50
C MET A 1185 -31.74 -15.04 17.01
N ILE A 1186 -31.67 -14.88 18.33
CA ILE A 1186 -32.01 -13.64 19.05
C ILE A 1186 -30.93 -13.32 20.11
N ASP A 1187 -30.84 -12.07 20.54
CA ASP A 1187 -29.92 -11.69 21.62
C ASP A 1187 -30.63 -11.63 22.99
N TYR A 1188 -29.84 -11.52 24.04
CA TYR A 1188 -30.30 -11.08 25.35
C TYR A 1188 -29.37 -9.99 25.90
N ALA A 1189 -29.86 -9.19 26.84
CA ALA A 1189 -29.06 -8.16 27.51
C ALA A 1189 -29.44 -8.04 29.00
N PRO A 1190 -28.52 -7.56 29.87
CA PRO A 1190 -28.80 -7.43 31.29
C PRO A 1190 -29.87 -6.37 31.60
N GLY A 1191 -30.80 -6.72 32.48
CA GLY A 1191 -31.79 -5.82 33.07
C GLY A 1191 -31.83 -5.90 34.59
N GLU A 1192 -32.82 -5.24 35.19
CA GLU A 1192 -32.99 -5.15 36.64
C GLU A 1192 -33.33 -6.49 37.28
N GLU A 1193 -34.23 -7.26 36.66
CA GLU A 1193 -34.63 -8.61 37.09
C GLU A 1193 -33.74 -9.72 36.50
N GLY A 1194 -32.59 -9.38 35.90
CA GLY A 1194 -31.73 -10.33 35.17
C GLY A 1194 -31.76 -10.09 33.66
N SER A 1195 -31.26 -11.03 32.86
CA SER A 1195 -31.27 -10.86 31.40
C SER A 1195 -32.67 -10.99 30.79
N PHE A 1196 -33.06 -10.00 29.99
CA PHE A 1196 -34.21 -10.04 29.10
C PHE A 1196 -33.80 -10.40 27.66
N PHE A 1197 -34.75 -10.86 26.85
CA PHE A 1197 -34.56 -10.96 25.40
C PHE A 1197 -34.49 -9.56 24.79
N ARG A 1198 -33.61 -9.37 23.79
CA ARG A 1198 -33.53 -8.17 22.96
C ARG A 1198 -33.64 -8.58 21.50
N VAL A 1199 -34.87 -8.71 21.02
CA VAL A 1199 -35.17 -9.16 19.66
C VAL A 1199 -35.28 -7.95 18.73
N VAL A 1200 -34.58 -7.97 17.61
CA VAL A 1200 -34.49 -6.85 16.66
C VAL A 1200 -35.23 -7.21 15.38
N VAL A 1201 -36.35 -6.56 15.10
CA VAL A 1201 -37.07 -6.75 13.82
C VAL A 1201 -36.55 -5.81 12.74
N ASN A 1202 -36.81 -6.15 11.48
CA ASN A 1202 -36.45 -5.35 10.32
C ASN A 1202 -37.64 -5.23 9.35
N GLY A 1203 -37.51 -4.45 8.28
CA GLY A 1203 -38.60 -4.18 7.33
C GLY A 1203 -39.04 -5.38 6.48
N GLN A 1204 -38.31 -6.50 6.51
CA GLN A 1204 -38.72 -7.78 5.93
C GLN A 1204 -39.36 -8.74 6.96
N THR A 1205 -39.27 -8.48 8.27
CA THR A 1205 -39.78 -9.40 9.29
C THR A 1205 -41.30 -9.56 9.18
N THR A 1206 -41.79 -10.79 8.97
CA THR A 1206 -43.24 -11.04 8.90
C THR A 1206 -43.88 -11.17 10.29
N ARG A 1207 -45.19 -10.93 10.40
CA ARG A 1207 -45.95 -11.21 11.63
C ARG A 1207 -45.94 -12.70 11.99
N GLY A 1208 -46.03 -13.59 11.00
CA GLY A 1208 -45.88 -15.04 11.23
C GLY A 1208 -44.53 -15.42 11.83
N THR A 1209 -43.45 -14.72 11.46
CA THR A 1209 -42.13 -14.87 12.07
C THR A 1209 -42.15 -14.48 13.56
N VAL A 1210 -42.84 -13.39 13.90
CA VAL A 1210 -43.02 -12.92 15.30
C VAL A 1210 -43.85 -13.89 16.13
N ASP A 1211 -45.01 -14.32 15.61
CA ASP A 1211 -45.91 -15.26 16.29
C ASP A 1211 -45.23 -16.61 16.52
N GLY A 1212 -44.50 -17.08 15.51
CA GLY A 1212 -43.66 -18.26 15.57
C GLY A 1212 -42.54 -18.17 16.59
N LEU A 1213 -41.83 -17.04 16.66
CA LEU A 1213 -40.78 -16.81 17.66
C LEU A 1213 -41.34 -16.86 19.09
N LEU A 1214 -42.48 -16.20 19.35
CA LEU A 1214 -43.12 -16.23 20.67
C LEU A 1214 -43.51 -17.66 21.06
N LYS A 1215 -44.14 -18.41 20.14
CA LYS A 1215 -44.47 -19.83 20.34
C LYS A 1215 -43.23 -20.69 20.60
N ALA A 1216 -42.13 -20.45 19.87
CA ALA A 1216 -40.87 -21.17 20.06
C ALA A 1216 -40.23 -20.87 21.43
N ILE A 1217 -40.29 -19.60 21.90
CA ILE A 1217 -39.84 -19.23 23.24
C ILE A 1217 -40.69 -19.93 24.31
N GLU A 1218 -42.01 -19.97 24.15
CA GLU A 1218 -42.90 -20.67 25.09
C GLU A 1218 -42.61 -22.17 25.18
N GLU A 1219 -42.59 -22.89 24.05
CA GLU A 1219 -42.38 -24.34 24.05
C GLU A 1219 -41.01 -24.74 24.63
N VAL A 1220 -39.97 -23.94 24.36
CA VAL A 1220 -38.64 -24.14 24.93
C VAL A 1220 -38.63 -23.79 26.41
N GLY A 1221 -39.23 -22.65 26.79
CA GLY A 1221 -39.22 -22.12 28.15
C GLY A 1221 -40.08 -22.92 29.14
N ASP A 1222 -41.16 -23.54 28.68
CA ASP A 1222 -41.97 -24.52 29.43
C ASP A 1222 -41.26 -25.88 29.55
N GLY A 1223 -40.44 -26.25 28.55
CA GLY A 1223 -39.66 -27.49 28.54
C GLY A 1223 -38.43 -27.48 29.46
N LEU A 1224 -37.94 -26.30 29.85
CA LEU A 1224 -36.81 -26.14 30.78
C LEU A 1224 -37.23 -26.41 32.23
N LYS A 1225 -36.84 -27.58 32.74
CA LYS A 1225 -36.82 -27.86 34.19
C LYS A 1225 -35.61 -27.15 34.82
N LEU A 1226 -35.89 -26.14 35.64
CA LEU A 1226 -34.90 -25.29 36.33
C LEU A 1226 -34.90 -25.49 37.84
#